data_AF-A0A4U1GHJ6-F1
#
_entry.id   AF-A0A4U1GHJ6-F1
#
_cell.length_a   1.000
_cell.length_b   1.000
_cell.length_c   1.000
_cell.angle_alpha   90.00
_cell.angle_beta   90.00
_cell.angle_gamma   90.00
#
_symmetry.space_group_name_H-M   'P 1'
#
loop_
_entity.id
_entity.type
_entity.pdbx_description
1 polymer ?
#
loop_
_entity_poly.entity_id
_entity_poly.type
_entity_poly.pdbx_seq_one_letter_code
_entity_poly.pdbx_strand_id
1 'polypeptide(L)'
;MVNLFRYMEMKKIIFGSALLLIMNFLPLHVFSQSGWKKELLNYIEGKLSKPDGGYGWEDQYDSHLTPTFAVTGILYDINELPANKSQLAEFIRTHHPQKGTNTTTSYYLGNGPRGEAGPSGSNMRNLIYEQIQAILWLGGNVSSFNEDVKSWKSQAGVLANYEGHGYGGLFQETMTPVCSKLLGLPMQNSAAFLQYLEHCRRSNGSFNNAPASTGGDGNILNTYWSLYAQNTLSGSKTLTAETIAWLQACQLKNGGFTHQPNPKIGVNDDVIYTWAGIKALQMLAAKPKNIQAVIGYLLSLHNADGGFGDRPGLHSTPVASYYAIDALKTLNALSALDRSPKPKARIEAQPDFTGYKTYTVQFQAHGQGSPQEAVMLADSLKIHLWGVKYAAKGWVDAAQKIADEKKVPVTFFISDEPHDNLLAVPGMGSFDHILDYIAPAKTPVHFPDSSTFDEFKNTTLKELKDARGGLILQVSNNEPLARMLIDESINNFGYLALSTVHFGQNFMFWLPYLAQYSYRLPLVSLQDAHGTESWWWSNELVSHRTVFIAKAPTYGGMITALKNNWVTAVRHDSVSNDKTRMLGGTIAARAFITKNQNSWQWWDNKDMALRPWAAVTVLTPGDQFEVGHPDKGMAIRIRCWWNSTRQSLKSPAVALQKLEMDGKSIEAKLVTLKARNGDTSDAYYLYSVEDLPKGNHVITVTLRNIADGTVKIVSKSFKQDE
;
A
#
# COMPACT_ATOMS: atom_id res chain seq x y z
N MET A 1 -38.23 92.13 19.54
CA MET A 1 -38.98 91.25 20.46
C MET A 1 -38.00 90.29 21.12
N VAL A 2 -37.90 90.38 22.44
CA VAL A 2 -37.54 89.35 23.44
C VAL A 2 -36.17 88.64 23.25
N ASN A 3 -35.09 89.05 23.94
CA ASN A 3 -34.65 88.68 25.32
C ASN A 3 -34.23 87.19 25.45
N LEU A 4 -33.13 86.72 26.07
CA LEU A 4 -32.03 87.24 26.93
C LEU A 4 -31.31 85.94 27.46
N PHE A 5 -29.99 85.69 27.52
CA PHE A 5 -28.97 85.95 28.59
C PHE A 5 -27.83 84.89 28.37
N ARG A 6 -26.56 85.27 28.12
CA ARG A 6 -25.37 85.33 29.04
C ARG A 6 -24.67 83.98 29.38
N TYR A 7 -23.36 83.84 29.66
CA TYR A 7 -22.11 84.63 29.52
C TYR A 7 -20.99 83.82 30.26
N MET A 8 -19.79 83.67 29.67
CA MET A 8 -18.43 83.76 30.30
C MET A 8 -17.94 82.71 31.36
N GLU A 9 -16.65 82.32 31.53
CA GLU A 9 -15.35 82.77 30.98
C GLU A 9 -14.12 81.89 31.37
N MET A 10 -13.01 82.08 30.62
CA MET A 10 -11.55 82.12 30.94
C MET A 10 -10.79 80.92 31.57
N LYS A 11 -9.79 80.32 30.89
CA LYS A 11 -8.36 80.73 30.64
C LYS A 11 -7.45 80.78 31.89
N LYS A 12 -6.40 79.94 31.96
CA LYS A 12 -4.94 80.32 31.91
C LYS A 12 -3.92 79.25 32.40
N ILE A 13 -2.78 79.18 31.67
CA ILE A 13 -1.37 78.85 32.08
C ILE A 13 -1.07 77.34 32.25
N ILE A 14 -0.10 76.70 31.55
CA ILE A 14 1.37 76.89 31.59
C ILE A 14 2.05 76.56 30.23
N PHE A 15 2.99 77.43 29.84
CA PHE A 15 3.98 77.27 28.76
C PHE A 15 5.18 76.44 29.26
N GLY A 16 5.73 75.56 28.41
CA GLY A 16 6.97 74.83 28.69
C GLY A 16 7.61 74.22 27.44
N SER A 17 8.37 75.07 26.73
CA SER A 17 9.64 74.74 26.06
C SER A 17 9.68 73.69 24.95
N ALA A 18 9.86 74.18 23.72
CA ALA A 18 10.41 73.45 22.59
C ALA A 18 11.91 73.17 22.77
N LEU A 19 12.34 71.91 22.61
CA LEU A 19 13.69 71.55 22.19
C LEU A 19 13.76 70.07 21.74
N LEU A 20 14.17 69.83 20.48
CA LEU A 20 14.86 68.65 19.91
C LEU A 20 14.28 67.24 20.21
N LEU A 21 14.04 66.32 19.28
CA LEU A 21 14.93 65.81 18.24
C LEU A 21 14.18 64.75 17.40
N ILE A 22 14.60 64.62 16.15
CA ILE A 22 14.29 63.58 15.15
C ILE A 22 14.50 62.15 15.70
N MET A 23 13.64 61.19 15.28
CA MET A 23 13.72 59.69 15.28
C MET A 23 12.41 59.09 15.84
N ASN A 24 11.63 58.20 15.23
CA ASN A 24 11.82 57.25 14.14
C ASN A 24 10.46 57.05 13.44
N PHE A 25 10.39 57.29 12.12
CA PHE A 25 9.47 56.53 11.29
C PHE A 25 10.09 55.14 11.10
N LEU A 26 9.72 54.18 11.97
CA LEU A 26 9.94 52.78 11.65
C LEU A 26 9.03 52.44 10.46
N PRO A 27 9.55 51.88 9.36
CA PRO A 27 8.66 51.31 8.36
C PRO A 27 7.92 50.17 9.05
N LEU A 28 6.59 50.19 8.95
CA LEU A 28 5.77 49.00 9.07
C LEU A 28 6.48 47.93 8.25
N HIS A 29 7.16 47.00 8.93
CA HIS A 29 7.66 45.80 8.29
C HIS A 29 6.39 45.07 7.87
N VAL A 30 6.01 45.26 6.60
CA VAL A 30 5.30 44.23 5.87
C VAL A 30 6.17 43.01 6.07
N PHE A 31 5.76 42.10 6.95
CA PHE A 31 6.45 40.82 7.13
C PHE A 31 6.42 40.15 5.77
N SER A 32 7.51 40.27 5.00
CA SER A 32 7.65 39.46 3.80
C SER A 32 7.62 38.02 4.29
N GLN A 33 6.66 37.23 3.80
CA GLN A 33 6.57 35.81 4.12
C GLN A 33 7.96 35.18 3.96
N SER A 34 8.41 34.42 4.97
CA SER A 34 9.73 33.79 4.93
C SER A 34 9.89 32.97 3.65
N GLY A 35 11.07 33.03 3.03
CA GLY A 35 11.31 32.41 1.73
C GLY A 35 10.95 30.91 1.70
N TRP A 36 11.35 30.18 2.75
CA TRP A 36 11.04 28.76 2.91
C TRP A 36 9.53 28.49 3.05
N LYS A 37 8.79 29.39 3.71
CA LYS A 37 7.34 29.22 3.91
C LYS A 37 6.62 29.36 2.57
N LYS A 38 7.01 30.34 1.76
CA LYS A 38 6.48 30.50 0.40
C LYS A 38 6.83 29.28 -0.47
N GLU A 39 8.06 28.78 -0.40
CA GLU A 39 8.49 27.57 -1.11
C GLU A 39 7.65 26.34 -0.69
N LEU A 40 7.42 26.14 0.61
CA LEU A 40 6.58 25.06 1.14
C LEU A 40 5.10 25.19 0.75
N LEU A 41 4.53 26.39 0.75
CA LEU A 41 3.16 26.59 0.28
C LEU A 41 3.03 26.33 -1.22
N ASN A 42 4.02 26.73 -2.03
CA ASN A 42 4.04 26.40 -3.46
C ASN A 42 4.13 24.89 -3.69
N TYR A 43 4.90 24.16 -2.88
CA TYR A 43 4.93 22.69 -2.91
C TYR A 43 3.53 22.12 -2.65
N ILE A 44 2.86 22.57 -1.59
CA ILE A 44 1.52 22.10 -1.21
C ILE A 44 0.50 22.40 -2.32
N GLU A 45 0.42 23.64 -2.78
CA GLU A 45 -0.55 24.08 -3.78
C GLU A 45 -0.28 23.47 -5.16
N GLY A 46 0.99 23.40 -5.57
CA GLY A 46 1.38 22.97 -6.91
C GLY A 46 1.45 21.45 -7.10
N LYS A 47 1.72 20.68 -6.04
CA LYS A 47 1.95 19.23 -6.15
C LYS A 47 0.98 18.37 -5.35
N LEU A 48 0.46 18.87 -4.22
CA LEU A 48 -0.33 18.06 -3.29
C LEU A 48 -1.82 18.34 -3.33
N SER A 49 -2.24 19.59 -3.61
CA SER A 49 -3.66 19.95 -3.69
C SER A 49 -4.36 19.22 -4.84
N LYS A 50 -5.59 18.76 -4.60
CA LYS A 50 -6.39 18.03 -5.60
C LYS A 50 -7.76 18.69 -5.81
N PRO A 51 -8.41 18.46 -6.97
CA PRO A 51 -9.67 19.11 -7.32
C PRO A 51 -10.85 18.78 -6.37
N ASP A 52 -10.76 17.69 -5.61
CA ASP A 52 -11.77 17.27 -4.63
C ASP A 52 -11.70 18.05 -3.30
N GLY A 53 -10.76 19.00 -3.18
CA GLY A 53 -10.62 19.89 -2.02
C GLY A 53 -9.75 19.34 -0.89
N GLY A 54 -9.20 18.13 -1.05
CA GLY A 54 -8.21 17.56 -0.15
C GLY A 54 -6.77 17.72 -0.67
N TYR A 55 -5.88 16.92 -0.09
CA TYR A 55 -4.51 16.75 -0.55
C TYR A 55 -4.19 15.27 -0.80
N GLY A 56 -3.33 15.00 -1.77
CA GLY A 56 -2.92 13.64 -2.17
C GLY A 56 -1.43 13.55 -2.47
N TRP A 57 -0.97 12.35 -2.83
CA TRP A 57 0.40 12.15 -3.32
C TRP A 57 0.59 12.80 -4.69
N GLU A 58 1.82 13.25 -5.00
CA GLU A 58 2.12 13.99 -6.24
C GLU A 58 1.74 13.22 -7.50
N ASP A 59 1.91 11.89 -7.49
CA ASP A 59 1.67 11.00 -8.62
C ASP A 59 0.27 10.39 -8.67
N GLN A 60 -0.61 10.73 -7.72
CA GLN A 60 -2.01 10.29 -7.71
C GLN A 60 -2.95 11.45 -8.07
N TYR A 61 -4.05 11.14 -8.77
CA TYR A 61 -4.98 12.17 -9.26
C TYR A 61 -5.96 12.68 -8.21
N ASP A 62 -6.16 11.94 -7.12
CA ASP A 62 -7.12 12.19 -6.07
C ASP A 62 -6.46 12.38 -4.70
N SER A 63 -7.24 12.89 -3.76
CA SER A 63 -6.79 13.07 -2.39
C SER A 63 -6.81 11.79 -1.59
N HIS A 64 -6.01 11.77 -0.54
CA HIS A 64 -6.04 10.72 0.48
C HIS A 64 -6.01 11.35 1.88
N LEU A 65 -6.62 10.66 2.85
CA LEU A 65 -6.71 11.15 4.23
C LEU A 65 -5.34 11.47 4.84
N THR A 66 -4.35 10.59 4.72
CA THR A 66 -3.03 10.77 5.34
C THR A 66 -2.23 11.96 4.77
N PRO A 67 -2.10 12.16 3.44
CA PRO A 67 -1.59 13.41 2.90
C PRO A 67 -2.38 14.64 3.36
N THR A 68 -3.72 14.54 3.42
CA THR A 68 -4.57 15.64 3.90
C THR A 68 -4.33 15.98 5.37
N PHE A 69 -4.18 14.99 6.23
CA PHE A 69 -3.80 15.15 7.64
C PHE A 69 -2.44 15.84 7.74
N ALA A 70 -1.44 15.35 7.02
CA ALA A 70 -0.09 15.89 7.05
C ALA A 70 -0.06 17.37 6.61
N VAL A 71 -0.71 17.71 5.49
CA VAL A 71 -0.79 19.10 5.02
C VAL A 71 -1.56 19.97 6.01
N THR A 72 -2.68 19.50 6.56
CA THR A 72 -3.44 20.26 7.56
C THR A 72 -2.59 20.56 8.80
N GLY A 73 -1.78 19.58 9.24
CA GLY A 73 -0.82 19.75 10.34
C GLY A 73 0.26 20.78 10.02
N ILE A 74 0.85 20.73 8.83
CA ILE A 74 1.82 21.75 8.37
C ILE A 74 1.20 23.13 8.44
N LEU A 75 0.03 23.33 7.81
CA LEU A 75 -0.65 24.62 7.74
C LEU A 75 -1.04 25.14 9.14
N TYR A 76 -1.48 24.25 10.03
CA TYR A 76 -1.71 24.58 11.44
C TYR A 76 -0.41 25.05 12.12
N ASP A 77 0.69 24.34 11.88
CA ASP A 77 1.95 24.61 12.54
C ASP A 77 2.61 25.92 12.15
N ILE A 78 2.41 26.32 10.91
CA ILE A 78 2.96 27.58 10.37
C ILE A 78 1.95 28.74 10.40
N ASN A 79 0.75 28.53 10.96
CA ASN A 79 -0.36 29.49 11.01
C ASN A 79 -0.85 29.96 9.63
N GLU A 80 -0.99 29.04 8.68
CA GLU A 80 -1.43 29.29 7.29
C GLU A 80 -2.64 28.40 6.93
N LEU A 81 -3.53 28.11 7.88
CA LEU A 81 -4.75 27.35 7.61
C LEU A 81 -5.59 28.03 6.51
N PRO A 82 -6.26 27.24 5.63
CA PRO A 82 -7.03 27.80 4.53
C PRO A 82 -8.22 28.62 5.03
N ALA A 83 -8.66 29.59 4.20
CA ALA A 83 -9.82 30.42 4.53
C ALA A 83 -11.10 29.59 4.75
N ASN A 84 -11.34 28.59 3.90
CA ASN A 84 -12.51 27.70 4.00
C ASN A 84 -12.21 26.43 4.81
N LYS A 85 -11.99 26.59 6.12
CA LYS A 85 -11.71 25.46 7.03
C LYS A 85 -12.83 24.43 7.08
N SER A 86 -14.09 24.87 6.94
CA SER A 86 -15.27 24.00 6.99
C SER A 86 -15.30 22.98 5.86
N GLN A 87 -14.94 23.41 4.64
CA GLN A 87 -14.87 22.52 3.48
C GLN A 87 -13.79 21.43 3.66
N LEU A 88 -12.59 21.81 4.11
CA LEU A 88 -11.52 20.86 4.38
C LEU A 88 -11.88 19.90 5.52
N ALA A 89 -12.50 20.40 6.60
CA ALA A 89 -12.99 19.56 7.68
C ALA A 89 -14.03 18.55 7.20
N GLU A 90 -14.92 18.95 6.28
CA GLU A 90 -15.92 18.05 5.71
C GLU A 90 -15.30 17.00 4.79
N PHE A 91 -14.32 17.39 3.96
CA PHE A 91 -13.52 16.44 3.21
C PHE A 91 -12.91 15.38 4.15
N ILE A 92 -12.24 15.83 5.22
CA ILE A 92 -11.60 14.95 6.20
C ILE A 92 -12.61 13.99 6.82
N ARG A 93 -13.82 14.44 7.18
CA ARG A 93 -14.86 13.55 7.75
C ARG A 93 -15.30 12.46 6.79
N THR A 94 -15.44 12.79 5.51
CA THR A 94 -16.11 11.95 4.53
C THR A 94 -15.17 11.06 3.73
N HIS A 95 -13.87 11.40 3.64
CA HIS A 95 -12.90 10.70 2.80
C HIS A 95 -12.00 9.75 3.60
N HIS A 96 -12.63 8.89 4.42
CA HIS A 96 -11.90 7.84 5.13
C HIS A 96 -11.65 6.65 4.18
N PRO A 97 -10.39 6.24 3.94
CA PRO A 97 -10.08 5.28 2.86
C PRO A 97 -10.67 3.89 3.10
N GLN A 98 -11.04 3.56 4.34
CA GLN A 98 -11.68 2.27 4.70
C GLN A 98 -13.19 2.37 4.97
N LYS A 99 -13.82 3.54 4.84
CA LYS A 99 -15.28 3.72 4.97
C LYS A 99 -15.79 4.27 3.64
N GLY A 100 -16.56 3.49 2.88
CA GLY A 100 -16.98 3.91 1.54
C GLY A 100 -18.02 5.02 1.57
N THR A 101 -18.11 5.70 0.44
CA THR A 101 -18.86 6.94 0.25
C THR A 101 -20.01 6.82 -0.76
N ASN A 102 -20.56 5.61 -0.98
CA ASN A 102 -21.49 5.21 -2.06
C ASN A 102 -20.81 4.61 -3.30
N THR A 103 -20.33 3.37 -3.20
CA THR A 103 -20.24 2.49 -4.39
C THR A 103 -21.18 1.31 -4.21
N THR A 104 -21.98 1.03 -5.23
CA THR A 104 -23.00 -0.04 -5.28
C THR A 104 -22.41 -1.46 -5.36
N THR A 105 -21.08 -1.60 -5.29
CA THR A 105 -20.38 -2.87 -5.44
C THR A 105 -20.09 -3.51 -4.08
N SER A 106 -20.86 -4.55 -3.77
CA SER A 106 -20.79 -5.34 -2.54
C SER A 106 -19.56 -6.24 -2.49
N TYR A 107 -18.49 -5.80 -1.83
CA TYR A 107 -17.40 -6.65 -1.37
C TYR A 107 -17.38 -6.64 0.17
N TYR A 108 -18.05 -7.62 0.78
CA TYR A 108 -18.19 -7.81 2.24
C TYR A 108 -16.99 -8.60 2.81
N LEU A 109 -16.56 -8.42 4.07
CA LEU A 109 -17.32 -8.52 5.33
C LEU A 109 -17.34 -7.22 6.18
N GLY A 110 -18.56 -6.78 6.53
CA GLY A 110 -18.86 -5.64 7.41
C GLY A 110 -19.51 -4.42 6.73
N ASN A 111 -20.72 -4.58 6.19
CA ASN A 111 -21.75 -3.58 5.81
C ASN A 111 -21.35 -2.18 5.30
N GLY A 112 -20.54 -2.13 4.23
CA GLY A 112 -20.47 -0.97 3.33
C GLY A 112 -19.37 -1.14 2.27
N PRO A 113 -19.46 -0.45 1.11
CA PRO A 113 -18.31 -0.33 0.20
C PRO A 113 -17.09 0.18 0.99
N ARG A 114 -15.88 -0.31 0.72
CA ARG A 114 -14.65 0.15 1.38
C ARG A 114 -13.70 0.91 0.45
N GLY A 115 -14.27 1.51 -0.60
CA GLY A 115 -13.49 2.17 -1.66
C GLY A 115 -12.38 1.25 -2.17
N GLU A 116 -11.21 1.83 -2.40
CA GLU A 116 -10.05 1.06 -2.87
C GLU A 116 -9.28 0.33 -1.78
N ALA A 117 -9.43 0.67 -0.49
CA ALA A 117 -8.79 -0.11 0.58
C ALA A 117 -9.34 -1.54 0.66
N GLY A 118 -10.59 -1.74 0.20
CA GLY A 118 -11.28 -3.02 0.04
C GLY A 118 -11.45 -3.84 1.34
N PRO A 119 -11.94 -5.09 1.23
CA PRO A 119 -12.67 -5.77 2.32
C PRO A 119 -11.80 -6.37 3.43
N SER A 120 -10.57 -6.76 3.13
CA SER A 120 -9.70 -7.50 4.07
C SER A 120 -8.95 -6.60 5.05
N GLY A 121 -9.05 -5.27 4.89
CA GLY A 121 -8.32 -4.34 5.74
C GLY A 121 -8.83 -4.38 7.19
N SER A 122 -7.93 -4.54 8.16
CA SER A 122 -8.24 -4.24 9.56
C SER A 122 -8.62 -2.76 9.66
N ASN A 123 -9.67 -2.41 10.41
CA ASN A 123 -10.03 -1.01 10.63
C ASN A 123 -8.89 -0.31 11.39
N MET A 124 -8.10 0.47 10.67
CA MET A 124 -6.90 1.13 11.18
C MET A 124 -7.34 2.32 12.02
N ARG A 125 -7.13 2.22 13.33
CA ARG A 125 -7.56 3.26 14.28
C ARG A 125 -6.77 4.56 14.10
N ASN A 126 -5.54 4.49 13.58
CA ASN A 126 -4.75 5.70 13.30
C ASN A 126 -5.40 6.59 12.24
N LEU A 127 -6.14 6.04 11.28
CA LEU A 127 -6.83 6.86 10.29
C LEU A 127 -7.97 7.67 10.92
N ILE A 128 -8.67 7.10 11.90
CA ILE A 128 -9.66 7.84 12.69
C ILE A 128 -9.00 8.91 13.57
N TYR A 129 -7.83 8.61 14.15
CA TYR A 129 -7.02 9.61 14.84
C TYR A 129 -6.65 10.78 13.91
N GLU A 130 -6.19 10.50 12.69
CA GLU A 130 -5.86 11.50 11.67
C GLU A 130 -7.07 12.41 11.37
N GLN A 131 -8.28 11.84 11.24
CA GLN A 131 -9.50 12.64 11.05
C GLN A 131 -9.77 13.57 12.25
N ILE A 132 -9.81 13.01 13.46
CA ILE A 132 -10.11 13.76 14.68
C ILE A 132 -9.10 14.89 14.88
N GLN A 133 -7.80 14.58 14.80
CA GLN A 133 -6.74 15.53 15.04
C GLN A 133 -6.73 16.67 14.00
N ALA A 134 -6.90 16.35 12.71
CA ALA A 134 -6.93 17.37 11.67
C ALA A 134 -8.14 18.30 11.78
N ILE A 135 -9.32 17.77 12.11
CA ILE A 135 -10.52 18.59 12.32
C ILE A 135 -10.35 19.51 13.54
N LEU A 136 -9.71 19.03 14.61
CA LEU A 136 -9.39 19.86 15.78
C LEU A 136 -8.43 21.01 15.43
N TRP A 137 -7.41 20.76 14.62
CA TRP A 137 -6.53 21.84 14.13
C TRP A 137 -7.29 22.90 13.34
N LEU A 138 -8.33 22.51 12.59
CA LEU A 138 -9.21 23.42 11.86
C LEU A 138 -10.21 24.16 12.78
N GLY A 139 -10.28 23.82 14.07
CA GLY A 139 -11.26 24.35 15.02
C GLY A 139 -12.66 23.77 14.83
N GLY A 140 -12.76 22.61 14.16
CA GLY A 140 -14.03 21.95 13.88
C GLY A 140 -14.54 21.05 15.01
N ASN A 141 -15.82 20.68 14.94
CA ASN A 141 -16.44 19.73 15.84
C ASN A 141 -16.11 18.27 15.43
N VAL A 142 -15.79 17.43 16.42
CA VAL A 142 -15.41 16.02 16.27
C VAL A 142 -16.36 15.03 16.96
N SER A 143 -17.51 15.46 17.48
CA SER A 143 -18.43 14.59 18.22
C SER A 143 -19.05 13.47 17.37
N SER A 144 -19.01 13.59 16.04
CA SER A 144 -19.44 12.54 15.12
C SER A 144 -18.62 11.24 15.25
N PHE A 145 -17.40 11.31 15.80
CA PHE A 145 -16.53 10.14 16.00
C PHE A 145 -16.74 9.46 17.37
N ASN A 146 -17.64 9.96 18.21
CA ASN A 146 -17.85 9.46 19.56
C ASN A 146 -18.22 7.97 19.58
N GLU A 147 -19.18 7.57 18.74
CA GLU A 147 -19.66 6.18 18.72
C GLU A 147 -18.64 5.22 18.11
N ASP A 148 -17.88 5.68 17.11
CA ASP A 148 -16.77 4.91 16.55
C ASP A 148 -15.74 4.57 17.64
N VAL A 149 -15.25 5.58 18.37
CA VAL A 149 -14.21 5.39 19.39
C VAL A 149 -14.73 4.60 20.59
N LYS A 150 -15.97 4.82 21.04
CA LYS A 150 -16.59 4.02 22.12
C LYS A 150 -16.74 2.54 21.75
N SER A 151 -16.94 2.24 20.46
CA SER A 151 -17.11 0.86 19.99
C SER A 151 -15.80 0.06 20.00
N TRP A 152 -14.64 0.73 20.09
CA TRP A 152 -13.34 0.07 20.08
C TRP A 152 -13.12 -0.72 21.36
N LYS A 153 -12.92 -2.02 21.20
CA LYS A 153 -12.51 -2.91 22.29
C LYS A 153 -10.99 -3.09 22.22
N SER A 154 -10.28 -2.83 23.33
CA SER A 154 -8.85 -3.13 23.45
C SER A 154 -8.63 -4.59 23.84
N GLN A 155 -7.46 -5.14 23.47
CA GLN A 155 -6.94 -6.48 23.77
C GLN A 155 -7.21 -7.55 22.70
N ALA A 156 -6.60 -7.32 21.53
CA ALA A 156 -6.39 -8.26 20.42
C ALA A 156 -7.65 -8.81 19.72
N GLY A 157 -7.64 -8.70 18.39
CA GLY A 157 -8.72 -9.03 17.46
C GLY A 157 -8.20 -8.87 16.04
N VAL A 158 -9.00 -8.30 15.12
CA VAL A 158 -8.60 -8.05 13.70
C VAL A 158 -7.29 -7.24 13.55
N LEU A 159 -6.86 -6.51 14.58
CA LEU A 159 -5.58 -5.79 14.60
C LEU A 159 -4.33 -6.67 14.79
N ALA A 160 -4.52 -7.96 15.06
CA ALA A 160 -3.46 -8.97 15.16
C ALA A 160 -3.40 -9.88 13.91
N ASN A 161 -4.13 -9.54 12.84
CA ASN A 161 -4.06 -10.29 11.59
C ASN A 161 -2.59 -10.49 11.19
N TYR A 162 -2.26 -11.72 10.78
CA TYR A 162 -0.92 -12.13 10.35
C TYR A 162 0.14 -12.22 11.46
N GLU A 163 -0.25 -12.05 12.74
CA GLU A 163 0.65 -12.26 13.88
C GLU A 163 0.32 -13.58 14.60
N GLY A 164 1.31 -14.46 14.73
CA GLY A 164 1.16 -15.85 15.17
C GLY A 164 0.73 -16.06 16.63
N HIS A 165 0.83 -15.06 17.50
CA HIS A 165 0.42 -15.11 18.90
C HIS A 165 -0.87 -14.33 19.19
N GLY A 166 -1.40 -13.62 18.18
CA GLY A 166 -2.52 -12.70 18.35
C GLY A 166 -2.15 -11.36 19.00
N TYR A 167 -0.89 -10.92 18.96
CA TYR A 167 -0.49 -9.61 19.46
C TYR A 167 -0.99 -8.50 18.52
N GLY A 168 -1.99 -7.74 18.99
CA GLY A 168 -2.47 -6.57 18.27
C GLY A 168 -1.38 -5.51 18.10
N GLY A 169 -1.41 -4.78 16.97
CA GLY A 169 -0.48 -3.66 16.72
C GLY A 169 -0.54 -2.62 17.86
N LEU A 170 0.50 -2.54 18.69
CA LEU A 170 0.52 -1.70 19.89
C LEU A 170 0.20 -0.23 19.59
N PHE A 171 0.81 0.33 18.54
CA PHE A 171 0.48 1.67 18.05
C PHE A 171 -1.03 1.84 17.76
N GLN A 172 -1.69 0.87 17.13
CA GLN A 172 -3.13 0.94 16.86
C GLN A 172 -3.95 0.89 18.16
N GLU A 173 -3.53 0.07 19.12
CA GLU A 173 -4.20 -0.04 20.42
C GLU A 173 -4.11 1.28 21.23
N THR A 174 -3.00 2.00 21.14
CA THR A 174 -2.84 3.31 21.80
C THR A 174 -3.74 4.41 21.25
N MET A 175 -4.33 4.25 20.06
CA MET A 175 -5.27 5.23 19.51
C MET A 175 -6.55 5.33 20.35
N THR A 176 -6.96 4.26 21.04
CA THR A 176 -8.18 4.28 21.87
C THR A 176 -8.13 5.32 22.99
N PRO A 177 -7.14 5.31 23.90
CA PRO A 177 -7.02 6.36 24.92
C PRO A 177 -6.77 7.75 24.32
N VAL A 178 -5.93 7.85 23.28
CA VAL A 178 -5.61 9.14 22.65
C VAL A 178 -6.87 9.79 22.06
N CYS A 179 -7.62 9.06 21.23
CA CYS A 179 -8.87 9.56 20.65
C CYS A 179 -9.94 9.82 21.70
N SER A 180 -10.07 8.97 22.73
CA SER A 180 -11.02 9.23 23.84
C SER A 180 -10.76 10.59 24.48
N LYS A 181 -9.48 10.93 24.73
CA LYS A 181 -9.11 12.22 25.29
C LYS A 181 -9.36 13.39 24.36
N LEU A 182 -9.03 13.25 23.08
CA LEU A 182 -9.31 14.28 22.06
C LEU A 182 -10.81 14.58 21.92
N LEU A 183 -11.66 13.57 22.16
CA LEU A 183 -13.12 13.69 22.15
C LEU A 183 -13.72 14.12 23.50
N GLY A 184 -12.91 14.23 24.56
CA GLY A 184 -13.41 14.50 25.92
C GLY A 184 -14.24 13.34 26.50
N LEU A 185 -14.02 12.12 26.03
CA LEU A 185 -14.72 10.92 26.48
C LEU A 185 -13.93 10.17 27.57
N PRO A 186 -14.61 9.56 28.55
CA PRO A 186 -13.95 8.58 29.43
C PRO A 186 -13.61 7.31 28.65
N MET A 187 -12.43 6.74 28.89
CA MET A 187 -12.07 5.43 28.33
C MET A 187 -12.57 4.31 29.26
N GLN A 188 -13.38 3.41 28.73
CA GLN A 188 -13.75 2.17 29.43
C GLN A 188 -12.53 1.25 29.58
N ASN A 189 -12.45 0.50 30.67
CA ASN A 189 -11.36 -0.46 30.93
C ASN A 189 -9.93 0.13 30.90
N SER A 190 -9.77 1.42 31.22
CA SER A 190 -8.46 2.08 31.27
C SER A 190 -7.44 1.35 32.14
N ALA A 191 -7.86 0.77 33.27
CA ALA A 191 -6.99 -0.03 34.14
C ALA A 191 -6.42 -1.29 33.44
N ALA A 192 -7.27 -2.03 32.71
CA ALA A 192 -6.85 -3.21 31.96
C ALA A 192 -5.91 -2.84 30.80
N PHE A 193 -6.15 -1.70 30.15
CA PHE A 193 -5.25 -1.18 29.12
C PHE A 193 -3.88 -0.75 29.70
N LEU A 194 -3.86 -0.09 30.85
CA LEU A 194 -2.60 0.26 31.54
C LEU A 194 -1.82 -0.99 31.95
N GLN A 195 -2.50 -2.05 32.42
CA GLN A 195 -1.87 -3.34 32.65
C GLN A 195 -1.28 -3.90 31.36
N TYR A 196 -2.03 -3.92 30.26
CA TYR A 196 -1.52 -4.36 28.95
C TYR A 196 -0.29 -3.57 28.49
N LEU A 197 -0.29 -2.24 28.62
CA LEU A 197 0.89 -1.41 28.33
C LEU A 197 2.10 -1.81 29.18
N GLU A 198 1.91 -2.09 30.47
CA GLU A 198 3.01 -2.53 31.34
C GLU A 198 3.57 -3.90 30.91
N HIS A 199 2.75 -4.81 30.39
CA HIS A 199 3.24 -6.07 29.81
C HIS A 199 4.11 -5.85 28.55
N CYS A 200 3.86 -4.77 27.80
CA CYS A 200 4.66 -4.37 26.64
C CYS A 200 5.90 -3.53 27.01
N ARG A 201 6.07 -3.15 28.28
CA ARG A 201 7.12 -2.24 28.73
C ARG A 201 8.43 -2.98 29.02
N ARG A 202 9.55 -2.43 28.55
CA ARG A 202 10.90 -2.95 28.77
C ARG A 202 11.50 -2.39 30.07
N SER A 203 12.52 -3.05 30.61
CA SER A 203 13.21 -2.62 31.84
C SER A 203 13.90 -1.26 31.71
N ASN A 204 14.31 -0.87 30.50
CA ASN A 204 14.82 0.47 30.18
C ASN A 204 13.70 1.52 29.98
N GLY A 205 12.45 1.15 30.24
CA GLY A 205 11.28 2.02 30.19
C GLY A 205 10.74 2.33 28.79
N SER A 206 11.29 1.70 27.74
CA SER A 206 10.72 1.73 26.37
C SER A 206 9.56 0.75 26.21
N PHE A 207 8.86 0.79 25.07
CA PHE A 207 7.74 -0.11 24.75
C PHE A 207 7.94 -0.75 23.38
N ASN A 208 7.43 -1.97 23.21
CA ASN A 208 7.35 -2.62 21.90
C ASN A 208 6.10 -3.50 21.75
N ASN A 209 5.83 -3.97 20.53
CA ASN A 209 4.58 -4.66 20.16
C ASN A 209 4.33 -5.94 20.99
N ALA A 210 5.32 -6.84 21.04
CA ALA A 210 5.19 -8.08 21.79
C ALA A 210 5.47 -7.86 23.29
N PRO A 211 4.88 -8.70 24.18
CA PRO A 211 5.15 -8.66 25.61
C PRO A 211 6.65 -8.70 25.93
N ALA A 212 7.07 -8.01 26.98
CA ALA A 212 8.48 -7.92 27.36
C ALA A 212 9.12 -9.29 27.68
N SER A 213 8.32 -10.28 28.09
CA SER A 213 8.74 -11.66 28.30
C SER A 213 9.26 -12.35 27.02
N THR A 214 8.92 -11.83 25.84
CA THR A 214 9.42 -12.34 24.54
C THR A 214 10.80 -11.76 24.16
N GLY A 215 11.35 -10.86 24.98
CA GLY A 215 12.63 -10.22 24.73
C GLY A 215 12.55 -9.10 23.67
N GLY A 216 13.71 -8.77 23.10
CA GLY A 216 13.89 -7.62 22.22
C GLY A 216 13.82 -6.28 22.95
N ASP A 217 14.42 -5.25 22.34
CA ASP A 217 14.38 -3.89 22.87
C ASP A 217 13.04 -3.19 22.49
N GLY A 218 12.84 -1.96 22.96
CA GLY A 218 11.75 -1.09 22.56
C GLY A 218 11.83 -0.63 21.10
N ASN A 219 10.75 -0.03 20.62
CA ASN A 219 10.72 0.71 19.36
C ASN A 219 10.26 2.15 19.63
N ILE A 220 10.88 3.14 18.99
CA ILE A 220 10.65 4.56 19.30
C ILE A 220 9.22 5.02 19.00
N LEU A 221 8.58 4.46 17.96
CA LEU A 221 7.20 4.76 17.61
C LEU A 221 6.25 4.17 18.66
N ASN A 222 6.41 2.88 18.95
CA ASN A 222 5.64 2.20 20.00
C ASN A 222 5.80 2.90 21.34
N THR A 223 7.04 3.28 21.68
CA THR A 223 7.34 4.04 22.90
C THR A 223 6.60 5.36 22.92
N TYR A 224 6.77 6.23 21.93
CA TYR A 224 6.10 7.55 21.88
C TYR A 224 4.58 7.43 22.07
N TRP A 225 3.94 6.53 21.31
CA TRP A 225 2.50 6.37 21.38
C TRP A 225 2.02 5.77 22.71
N SER A 226 2.79 4.85 23.30
CA SER A 226 2.53 4.35 24.66
C SER A 226 2.71 5.43 25.72
N LEU A 227 3.70 6.33 25.60
CA LEU A 227 3.84 7.50 26.49
C LEU A 227 2.58 8.37 26.42
N TYR A 228 2.10 8.63 25.20
CA TYR A 228 0.94 9.49 24.99
C TYR A 228 -0.33 8.87 25.56
N ALA A 229 -0.56 7.58 25.30
CA ALA A 229 -1.66 6.85 25.91
C ALA A 229 -1.60 6.83 27.44
N GLN A 230 -0.43 6.55 28.04
CA GLN A 230 -0.27 6.47 29.48
C GLN A 230 -0.47 7.83 30.17
N ASN A 231 0.12 8.90 29.63
CA ASN A 231 -0.05 10.26 30.15
C ASN A 231 -1.53 10.70 30.08
N THR A 232 -2.22 10.28 29.03
CA THR A 232 -3.65 10.54 28.83
C THR A 232 -4.53 9.88 29.90
N LEU A 233 -4.23 8.64 30.27
CA LEU A 233 -5.07 7.85 31.19
C LEU A 233 -4.74 8.06 32.67
N SER A 234 -3.47 8.18 33.01
CA SER A 234 -3.02 8.25 34.41
C SER A 234 -2.84 9.69 34.92
N GLY A 235 -2.72 10.67 34.02
CA GLY A 235 -2.38 12.06 34.36
C GLY A 235 -0.99 12.23 34.99
N SER A 236 -0.21 11.15 35.14
CA SER A 236 1.10 11.13 35.79
C SER A 236 2.21 10.87 34.78
N LYS A 237 3.33 11.58 34.95
CA LYS A 237 4.58 11.37 34.20
C LYS A 237 5.33 10.14 34.73
N THR A 238 4.69 8.97 34.73
CA THR A 238 5.22 7.76 35.39
C THR A 238 6.29 7.04 34.57
N LEU A 239 7.18 7.78 33.91
CA LEU A 239 8.28 7.24 33.10
C LEU A 239 9.57 8.02 33.31
N THR A 240 10.68 7.29 33.24
CA THR A 240 11.79 7.43 34.18
C THR A 240 13.05 8.06 33.55
N ALA A 241 14.13 8.17 34.33
CA ALA A 241 15.45 8.51 33.83
C ALA A 241 15.95 7.51 32.78
N GLU A 242 15.60 6.23 32.93
CA GLU A 242 15.94 5.17 31.97
C GLU A 242 15.27 5.38 30.61
N THR A 243 13.97 5.72 30.58
CA THR A 243 13.27 6.01 29.31
C THR A 243 13.91 7.20 28.58
N ILE A 244 14.27 8.26 29.32
CA ILE A 244 14.96 9.43 28.76
C ILE A 244 16.33 9.03 28.19
N ALA A 245 17.12 8.27 28.95
CA ALA A 245 18.42 7.79 28.50
C ALA A 245 18.32 6.91 27.25
N TRP A 246 17.31 6.03 27.20
CA TRP A 246 17.03 5.18 26.04
C TRP A 246 16.67 6.01 24.80
N LEU A 247 15.73 6.97 24.91
CA LEU A 247 15.36 7.86 23.82
C LEU A 247 16.56 8.69 23.32
N GLN A 248 17.39 9.20 24.22
CA GLN A 248 18.61 9.93 23.88
C GLN A 248 19.65 9.03 23.21
N ALA A 249 19.69 7.73 23.52
CA ALA A 249 20.57 6.76 22.89
C ALA A 249 20.12 6.37 21.46
N CYS A 250 18.85 6.61 21.10
CA CYS A 250 18.37 6.49 19.72
C CYS A 250 18.91 7.60 18.80
N GLN A 251 19.43 8.71 19.35
CA GLN A 251 19.98 9.81 18.56
C GLN A 251 21.35 9.43 17.96
N LEU A 252 21.45 9.50 16.64
CA LEU A 252 22.67 9.25 15.88
C LEU A 252 23.57 10.49 15.82
N LYS A 253 24.83 10.30 15.39
CA LYS A 253 25.84 11.37 15.30
C LYS A 253 25.42 12.51 14.37
N ASN A 254 24.69 12.20 13.29
CA ASN A 254 24.20 13.20 12.34
C ASN A 254 23.00 14.01 12.87
N GLY A 255 22.43 13.61 14.01
CA GLY A 255 21.30 14.29 14.65
C GLY A 255 19.95 13.59 14.47
N GLY A 256 19.79 12.77 13.44
CA GLY A 256 18.60 11.94 13.25
C GLY A 256 18.48 10.86 14.31
N PHE A 257 17.30 10.24 14.43
CA PHE A 257 17.06 9.14 15.35
C PHE A 257 16.79 7.85 14.58
N THR A 258 17.21 6.73 15.16
CA THR A 258 16.85 5.38 14.73
C THR A 258 15.71 4.81 15.59
N HIS A 259 15.18 3.65 15.22
CA HIS A 259 14.02 3.05 15.89
C HIS A 259 14.32 2.46 17.27
N GLN A 260 15.58 2.16 17.59
CA GLN A 260 16.05 1.74 18.92
C GLN A 260 17.57 1.97 19.06
N PRO A 261 18.16 1.97 20.27
CA PRO A 261 19.61 2.00 20.43
C PRO A 261 20.27 0.75 19.84
N ASN A 262 21.36 0.94 19.10
CA ASN A 262 22.16 -0.14 18.47
C ASN A 262 21.30 -1.23 17.78
N PRO A 263 20.45 -0.88 16.81
CA PRO A 263 19.62 -1.87 16.15
C PRO A 263 20.47 -2.90 15.40
N LYS A 264 20.03 -4.16 15.40
CA LYS A 264 20.68 -5.24 14.63
C LYS A 264 20.21 -5.27 13.17
N ILE A 265 18.99 -4.82 12.92
CA ILE A 265 18.33 -4.81 11.60
C ILE A 265 17.69 -3.44 11.38
N GLY A 266 17.52 -3.02 10.14
CA GLY A 266 16.79 -1.80 9.81
C GLY A 266 17.48 -0.54 10.35
N VAL A 267 18.81 -0.55 10.40
CA VAL A 267 19.62 0.56 10.93
C VAL A 267 19.55 1.75 9.98
N ASN A 268 18.69 2.71 10.28
CA ASN A 268 18.58 3.98 9.56
C ASN A 268 18.12 5.09 10.51
N ASP A 269 18.52 6.32 10.22
CA ASP A 269 17.79 7.50 10.63
C ASP A 269 16.51 7.68 9.81
N ASP A 270 15.48 8.25 10.43
CA ASP A 270 14.24 8.61 9.73
C ASP A 270 13.61 9.84 10.39
N VAL A 271 12.95 10.69 9.60
CA VAL A 271 12.23 11.85 10.12
C VAL A 271 11.13 11.43 11.09
N ILE A 272 10.44 10.30 10.88
CA ILE A 272 9.38 9.86 11.80
C ILE A 272 9.95 9.43 13.16
N TYR A 273 11.11 8.76 13.16
CA TYR A 273 11.80 8.38 14.40
C TYR A 273 12.32 9.60 15.13
N THR A 274 12.86 10.58 14.38
CA THR A 274 13.35 11.84 14.91
C THR A 274 12.21 12.64 15.54
N TRP A 275 11.10 12.78 14.83
CA TRP A 275 9.87 13.39 15.32
C TRP A 275 9.38 12.70 16.59
N ALA A 276 9.18 11.37 16.57
CA ALA A 276 8.69 10.61 17.71
C ALA A 276 9.62 10.75 18.93
N GLY A 277 10.94 10.70 18.72
CA GLY A 277 11.94 10.91 19.77
C GLY A 277 11.86 12.30 20.41
N ILE A 278 11.72 13.35 19.59
CA ILE A 278 11.57 14.73 20.07
C ILE A 278 10.26 14.89 20.86
N LYS A 279 9.13 14.41 20.32
CA LYS A 279 7.82 14.51 20.99
C LYS A 279 7.81 13.74 22.31
N ALA A 280 8.39 12.53 22.33
CA ALA A 280 8.53 11.71 23.52
C ALA A 280 9.37 12.42 24.59
N LEU A 281 10.54 12.96 24.23
CA LEU A 281 11.39 13.71 25.15
C LEU A 281 10.68 14.98 25.67
N GLN A 282 9.96 15.71 24.82
CA GLN A 282 9.18 16.88 25.24
C GLN A 282 8.12 16.50 26.28
N MET A 283 7.38 15.41 26.06
CA MET A 283 6.37 14.90 27.00
C MET A 283 6.98 14.57 28.38
N LEU A 284 8.21 14.05 28.39
CA LEU A 284 8.99 13.76 29.59
C LEU A 284 9.71 15.00 30.16
N ALA A 285 9.48 16.19 29.60
CA ALA A 285 10.20 17.42 29.94
C ALA A 285 11.73 17.31 29.83
N ALA A 286 12.20 16.48 28.89
CA ALA A 286 13.59 16.25 28.56
C ALA A 286 13.94 16.82 27.17
N LYS A 287 15.22 16.74 26.80
CA LYS A 287 15.76 17.25 25.54
C LYS A 287 16.56 16.18 24.81
N PRO A 288 16.67 16.25 23.46
CA PRO A 288 17.66 15.48 22.72
C PRO A 288 19.07 15.68 23.26
N LYS A 289 19.93 14.66 23.13
CA LYS A 289 21.33 14.70 23.60
C LYS A 289 22.11 15.83 22.93
N ASN A 290 21.86 16.08 21.65
CA ASN A 290 22.42 17.20 20.91
C ASN A 290 21.36 17.88 20.04
N ILE A 291 20.71 18.93 20.55
CA ILE A 291 19.65 19.66 19.84
C ILE A 291 20.14 20.26 18.52
N GLN A 292 21.37 20.80 18.47
CA GLN A 292 21.88 21.45 17.26
C GLN A 292 22.08 20.45 16.12
N ALA A 293 22.55 19.23 16.44
CA ALA A 293 22.60 18.15 15.46
C ALA A 293 21.21 17.77 14.95
N VAL A 294 20.20 17.68 15.83
CA VAL A 294 18.81 17.40 15.42
C VAL A 294 18.30 18.47 14.45
N ILE A 295 18.51 19.75 14.76
CA ILE A 295 18.10 20.85 13.88
C ILE A 295 18.84 20.73 12.53
N GLY A 296 20.16 20.51 12.54
CA GLY A 296 20.94 20.31 11.32
C GLY A 296 20.44 19.14 10.46
N TYR A 297 20.07 18.02 11.10
CA TYR A 297 19.45 16.88 10.43
C TYR A 297 18.11 17.27 9.78
N LEU A 298 17.19 17.88 10.53
CA LEU A 298 15.87 18.29 10.01
C LEU A 298 15.99 19.29 8.85
N LEU A 299 16.94 20.22 8.92
CA LEU A 299 17.22 21.16 7.82
C LEU A 299 17.76 20.45 6.57
N SER A 300 18.54 19.38 6.73
CA SER A 300 19.09 18.60 5.61
C SER A 300 18.04 17.78 4.85
N LEU A 301 16.82 17.66 5.39
CA LEU A 301 15.69 17.01 4.75
C LEU A 301 14.96 17.93 3.76
N HIS A 302 15.15 19.25 3.86
CA HIS A 302 14.50 20.24 3.01
C HIS A 302 14.99 20.12 1.57
N ASN A 303 14.06 20.06 0.61
CA ASN A 303 14.34 19.92 -0.82
C ASN A 303 14.04 21.21 -1.58
N ALA A 304 14.59 21.31 -2.79
CA ALA A 304 14.47 22.50 -3.62
C ALA A 304 13.03 22.77 -4.11
N ASP A 305 12.14 21.78 -4.02
CA ASP A 305 10.73 21.95 -4.33
C ASP A 305 9.92 22.55 -3.17
N GLY A 306 10.54 22.76 -2.00
CA GLY A 306 9.92 23.34 -0.80
C GLY A 306 9.43 22.31 0.22
N GLY A 307 9.37 21.03 -0.16
CA GLY A 307 8.99 19.94 0.75
C GLY A 307 10.20 19.34 1.47
N PHE A 308 9.95 18.29 2.28
CA PHE A 308 10.97 17.54 2.98
C PHE A 308 10.87 16.05 2.67
N GLY A 309 12.02 15.38 2.53
CA GLY A 309 12.11 13.93 2.40
C GLY A 309 12.26 13.21 3.74
N ASP A 310 11.98 11.90 3.77
CA ASP A 310 12.08 11.10 5.00
C ASP A 310 13.52 11.00 5.53
N ARG A 311 14.50 11.12 4.62
CA ARG A 311 15.95 11.11 4.86
C ARG A 311 16.65 12.08 3.90
N PRO A 312 17.88 12.53 4.22
CA PRO A 312 18.60 13.49 3.38
C PRO A 312 18.75 12.96 1.95
N GLY A 313 18.37 13.78 0.96
CA GLY A 313 18.46 13.45 -0.47
C GLY A 313 17.33 12.57 -1.03
N LEU A 314 16.37 12.14 -0.20
CA LEU A 314 15.14 11.50 -0.68
C LEU A 314 14.10 12.53 -1.13
N HIS A 315 13.15 12.08 -1.94
CA HIS A 315 12.05 12.89 -2.46
C HIS A 315 11.17 13.46 -1.35
N SER A 316 10.63 14.65 -1.60
CA SER A 316 9.64 15.26 -0.72
C SER A 316 8.39 14.40 -0.63
N THR A 317 7.87 14.21 0.58
CA THR A 317 6.56 13.60 0.81
C THR A 317 5.73 14.49 1.74
N PRO A 318 4.39 14.49 1.64
CA PRO A 318 3.54 15.27 2.54
C PRO A 318 3.78 14.90 4.01
N VAL A 319 3.93 13.60 4.30
CA VAL A 319 4.11 13.06 5.65
C VAL A 319 5.48 13.43 6.24
N ALA A 320 6.56 13.29 5.46
CA ALA A 320 7.88 13.73 5.90
C ALA A 320 7.95 15.24 6.14
N SER A 321 7.32 16.03 5.26
CA SER A 321 7.20 17.48 5.40
C SER A 321 6.50 17.87 6.70
N TYR A 322 5.42 17.16 7.07
CA TYR A 322 4.75 17.37 8.34
C TYR A 322 5.65 17.04 9.52
N TYR A 323 6.28 15.86 9.54
CA TYR A 323 7.15 15.47 10.66
C TYR A 323 8.33 16.42 10.83
N ALA A 324 8.93 16.90 9.75
CA ALA A 324 10.03 17.87 9.82
C ALA A 324 9.58 19.22 10.40
N ILE A 325 8.45 19.76 9.92
CA ILE A 325 7.91 21.04 10.38
C ILE A 325 7.43 20.97 11.83
N ASP A 326 6.67 19.93 12.24
CA ASP A 326 6.23 19.78 13.63
C ASP A 326 7.42 19.55 14.57
N ALA A 327 8.45 18.81 14.15
CA ALA A 327 9.67 18.64 14.92
C ALA A 327 10.43 19.96 15.11
N LEU A 328 10.63 20.74 14.04
CA LEU A 328 11.26 22.07 14.11
C LEU A 328 10.44 23.03 14.99
N LYS A 329 9.11 23.03 14.86
CA LYS A 329 8.22 23.83 15.71
C LYS A 329 8.34 23.43 17.18
N THR A 330 8.34 22.12 17.45
CA THR A 330 8.48 21.56 18.80
C THR A 330 9.80 21.99 19.46
N LEU A 331 10.88 22.11 18.68
CA LEU A 331 12.18 22.60 19.12
C LEU A 331 12.30 24.14 19.12
N ASN A 332 11.24 24.88 18.76
CA ASN A 332 11.25 26.33 18.54
C ASN A 332 12.33 26.78 17.55
N ALA A 333 12.49 26.04 16.45
CA ALA A 333 13.60 26.15 15.50
C ALA A 333 13.15 26.41 14.05
N LEU A 334 11.88 26.76 13.79
CA LEU A 334 11.39 27.08 12.43
C LEU A 334 12.19 28.20 11.75
N SER A 335 12.64 29.21 12.51
CA SER A 335 13.47 30.31 12.00
C SER A 335 14.87 29.88 11.54
N ALA A 336 15.29 28.65 11.82
CA ALA A 336 16.53 28.09 11.29
C ALA A 336 16.44 27.85 9.77
N LEU A 337 15.23 27.65 9.22
CA LEU A 337 15.00 27.51 7.78
C LEU A 337 15.37 28.79 7.01
N ASP A 338 15.16 29.97 7.60
CA ASP A 338 15.53 31.26 6.99
C ASP A 338 17.03 31.43 6.78
N ARG A 339 17.83 30.72 7.57
CA ARG A 339 19.31 30.81 7.56
C ARG A 339 19.96 29.60 6.92
N SER A 340 19.17 28.57 6.61
CA SER A 340 19.66 27.34 6.02
C SER A 340 20.11 27.57 4.56
N PRO A 341 21.17 26.90 4.09
CA PRO A 341 21.54 26.94 2.69
C PRO A 341 20.38 26.47 1.82
N LYS A 342 20.14 27.16 0.70
CA LYS A 342 19.11 26.73 -0.25
C LYS A 342 19.42 25.32 -0.76
N PRO A 343 18.47 24.37 -0.69
CA PRO A 343 18.67 23.03 -1.23
C PRO A 343 18.94 23.08 -2.73
N LYS A 344 19.78 22.15 -3.22
CA LYS A 344 19.97 21.97 -4.65
C LYS A 344 18.85 21.11 -5.21
N ALA A 345 18.41 21.41 -6.43
CA ALA A 345 17.47 20.56 -7.13
C ALA A 345 18.06 19.16 -7.34
N ARG A 346 17.27 18.13 -7.04
CA ARG A 346 17.64 16.74 -7.29
C ARG A 346 17.66 16.49 -8.79
N ILE A 347 18.78 15.97 -9.28
CA ILE A 347 18.89 15.52 -10.68
C ILE A 347 18.52 14.04 -10.70
N GLU A 348 17.35 13.73 -11.26
CA GLU A 348 16.96 12.35 -11.49
C GLU A 348 17.79 11.74 -12.63
N ALA A 349 18.20 10.49 -12.47
CA ALA A 349 18.74 9.73 -13.58
C ALA A 349 17.71 9.65 -14.71
N GLN A 350 18.16 9.87 -15.94
CA GLN A 350 17.35 9.73 -17.15
C GLN A 350 17.90 8.52 -17.93
N PRO A 351 17.32 7.33 -17.74
CA PRO A 351 17.76 6.15 -18.50
C PRO A 351 17.49 6.32 -19.99
N ASP A 352 18.42 5.86 -20.82
CA ASP A 352 18.16 5.70 -22.24
C ASP A 352 17.35 4.43 -22.48
N PHE A 353 16.06 4.60 -22.75
CA PHE A 353 15.14 3.52 -23.09
C PHE A 353 15.16 3.14 -24.58
N THR A 354 16.16 3.56 -25.36
CA THR A 354 16.33 3.12 -26.75
C THR A 354 16.45 1.60 -26.83
N GLY A 355 15.57 0.98 -27.61
CA GLY A 355 15.48 -0.48 -27.76
C GLY A 355 14.79 -1.21 -26.61
N TYR A 356 14.29 -0.50 -25.60
CA TYR A 356 13.44 -1.08 -24.56
C TYR A 356 11.96 -1.07 -24.99
N LYS A 357 11.19 -1.97 -24.39
CA LYS A 357 9.73 -2.10 -24.55
C LYS A 357 9.09 -2.31 -23.18
N THR A 358 7.77 -2.20 -23.13
CA THR A 358 6.95 -2.53 -21.97
C THR A 358 6.43 -3.95 -22.06
N TYR A 359 6.49 -4.66 -20.94
CA TYR A 359 5.98 -6.02 -20.78
C TYR A 359 5.16 -6.10 -19.48
N THR A 360 4.46 -7.20 -19.30
CA THR A 360 3.54 -7.41 -18.18
C THR A 360 3.94 -8.65 -17.39
N VAL A 361 3.78 -8.57 -16.07
CA VAL A 361 3.98 -9.69 -15.16
C VAL A 361 2.81 -9.76 -14.18
N GLN A 362 2.39 -11.00 -13.90
CA GLN A 362 1.49 -11.30 -12.80
C GLN A 362 2.27 -12.02 -11.71
N PHE A 363 2.31 -11.44 -10.52
CA PHE A 363 2.86 -12.10 -9.33
C PHE A 363 1.74 -12.86 -8.62
N GLN A 364 2.07 -14.02 -8.07
CA GLN A 364 1.14 -14.91 -7.38
C GLN A 364 -0.13 -15.25 -8.18
N ALA A 365 0.04 -15.41 -9.49
CA ALA A 365 -0.98 -15.97 -10.35
C ALA A 365 -1.12 -17.49 -10.12
N HIS A 366 -2.21 -18.06 -10.62
CA HIS A 366 -2.62 -19.41 -10.30
C HIS A 366 -1.62 -20.48 -10.76
N GLY A 367 -1.39 -21.51 -9.93
CA GLY A 367 -0.50 -22.65 -10.19
C GLY A 367 -1.14 -24.03 -10.11
N GLN A 368 -2.46 -24.07 -10.13
CA GLN A 368 -3.29 -25.27 -10.04
C GLN A 368 -4.24 -25.36 -11.24
N GLY A 369 -4.82 -26.53 -11.48
CA GLY A 369 -5.78 -26.77 -12.55
C GLY A 369 -5.14 -26.81 -13.94
N SER A 370 -5.89 -26.43 -14.97
CA SER A 370 -5.48 -26.52 -16.38
C SER A 370 -4.25 -25.64 -16.73
N PRO A 371 -3.07 -26.22 -17.04
CA PRO A 371 -1.94 -25.46 -17.57
C PRO A 371 -2.25 -24.93 -18.99
N GLN A 372 -3.07 -25.66 -19.76
CA GLN A 372 -3.47 -25.23 -21.10
C GLN A 372 -4.28 -23.93 -21.07
N GLU A 373 -5.17 -23.79 -20.09
CA GLU A 373 -5.98 -22.57 -19.89
C GLU A 373 -5.14 -21.42 -19.34
N ALA A 374 -4.17 -21.68 -18.46
CA ALA A 374 -3.22 -20.67 -18.00
C ALA A 374 -2.41 -20.08 -19.18
N VAL A 375 -1.87 -20.93 -20.06
CA VAL A 375 -1.16 -20.50 -21.28
C VAL A 375 -2.09 -19.73 -22.22
N MET A 376 -3.32 -20.18 -22.41
CA MET A 376 -4.32 -19.49 -23.24
C MET A 376 -4.66 -18.11 -22.68
N LEU A 377 -4.84 -17.99 -21.37
CA LEU A 377 -5.08 -16.71 -20.69
C LEU A 377 -3.86 -15.79 -20.84
N ALA A 378 -2.65 -16.33 -20.69
CA ALA A 378 -1.44 -15.54 -20.85
C ALA A 378 -1.34 -14.93 -22.25
N ASP A 379 -1.61 -15.71 -23.29
CA ASP A 379 -1.64 -15.24 -24.68
C ASP A 379 -2.73 -14.18 -24.90
N SER A 380 -3.98 -14.51 -24.54
CA SER A 380 -5.15 -13.66 -24.77
C SER A 380 -5.04 -12.31 -24.03
N LEU A 381 -4.51 -12.35 -22.81
CA LEU A 381 -4.40 -11.18 -21.95
C LEU A 381 -3.05 -10.47 -22.08
N LYS A 382 -2.17 -10.90 -22.99
CA LYS A 382 -0.82 -10.36 -23.19
C LYS A 382 -0.01 -10.34 -21.89
N ILE A 383 0.03 -11.47 -21.17
CA ILE A 383 0.84 -11.69 -19.97
C ILE A 383 2.15 -12.34 -20.40
N HIS A 384 3.27 -11.67 -20.13
CA HIS A 384 4.57 -12.13 -20.59
C HIS A 384 5.32 -12.95 -19.53
N LEU A 385 5.06 -12.68 -18.25
CA LEU A 385 5.61 -13.45 -17.13
C LEU A 385 4.48 -13.84 -16.18
N TRP A 386 4.42 -15.14 -15.85
CA TRP A 386 3.43 -15.72 -14.95
C TRP A 386 4.12 -16.26 -13.71
N GLY A 387 4.05 -15.50 -12.61
CA GLY A 387 4.56 -15.90 -11.31
C GLY A 387 3.55 -16.82 -10.64
N VAL A 388 3.95 -18.06 -10.41
CA VAL A 388 3.06 -19.14 -9.98
C VAL A 388 3.02 -19.23 -8.45
N LYS A 389 1.83 -19.12 -7.88
CA LYS A 389 1.51 -19.37 -6.46
C LYS A 389 1.07 -20.83 -6.26
N TYR A 390 1.57 -21.48 -5.21
CA TYR A 390 1.25 -22.85 -4.82
C TYR A 390 1.19 -23.81 -6.01
N ALA A 391 2.27 -23.93 -6.78
CA ALA A 391 2.28 -24.77 -7.95
C ALA A 391 2.05 -26.25 -7.58
N ALA A 392 1.10 -26.93 -8.24
CA ALA A 392 1.05 -28.38 -8.17
C ALA A 392 2.38 -28.97 -8.68
N LYS A 393 2.80 -30.10 -8.12
CA LYS A 393 4.04 -30.76 -8.52
C LYS A 393 4.05 -31.02 -10.03
N GLY A 394 5.05 -30.48 -10.74
CA GLY A 394 5.19 -30.61 -12.20
C GLY A 394 4.34 -29.65 -13.04
N TRP A 395 3.48 -28.83 -12.42
CA TRP A 395 2.58 -27.92 -13.13
C TRP A 395 3.33 -26.84 -13.91
N VAL A 396 4.36 -26.24 -13.32
CA VAL A 396 5.17 -25.19 -13.96
C VAL A 396 5.87 -25.70 -15.22
N ASP A 397 6.45 -26.90 -15.15
CA ASP A 397 7.10 -27.54 -16.31
C ASP A 397 6.08 -27.88 -17.41
N ALA A 398 4.88 -28.36 -17.03
CA ALA A 398 3.81 -28.64 -17.98
C ALA A 398 3.30 -27.37 -18.67
N ALA A 399 3.07 -26.30 -17.90
CA ALA A 399 2.64 -25.00 -18.44
C ALA A 399 3.69 -24.41 -19.39
N GLN A 400 4.97 -24.45 -19.01
CA GLN A 400 6.06 -23.95 -19.85
C GLN A 400 6.19 -24.78 -21.14
N LYS A 401 6.11 -26.11 -21.05
CA LYS A 401 6.13 -26.98 -22.24
C LYS A 401 5.00 -26.63 -23.22
N ILE A 402 3.78 -26.44 -22.72
CA ILE A 402 2.63 -26.05 -23.55
C ILE A 402 2.85 -24.67 -24.19
N ALA A 403 3.40 -23.71 -23.45
CA ALA A 403 3.73 -22.39 -23.98
C ALA A 403 4.76 -22.47 -25.11
N ASP A 404 5.82 -23.26 -24.93
CA ASP A 404 6.89 -23.45 -25.90
C ASP A 404 6.37 -24.13 -27.18
N GLU A 405 5.59 -25.20 -27.05
CA GLU A 405 4.96 -25.92 -28.18
C GLU A 405 4.02 -25.03 -28.97
N LYS A 406 3.22 -24.20 -28.28
CA LYS A 406 2.28 -23.26 -28.91
C LYS A 406 2.93 -21.93 -29.33
N LYS A 407 4.21 -21.73 -29.02
CA LYS A 407 4.97 -20.49 -29.25
C LYS A 407 4.32 -19.26 -28.60
N VAL A 408 3.69 -19.45 -27.45
CA VAL A 408 3.12 -18.35 -26.64
C VAL A 408 4.27 -17.71 -25.86
N PRO A 409 4.48 -16.38 -25.95
CA PRO A 409 5.63 -15.70 -25.35
C PRO A 409 5.44 -15.43 -23.85
N VAL A 410 5.10 -16.47 -23.08
CA VAL A 410 4.99 -16.43 -21.63
C VAL A 410 6.10 -17.27 -20.99
N THR A 411 6.71 -16.74 -19.92
CA THR A 411 7.60 -17.53 -19.05
C THR A 411 6.98 -17.70 -17.68
N PHE A 412 6.94 -18.94 -17.20
CA PHE A 412 6.50 -19.27 -15.85
C PHE A 412 7.67 -19.25 -14.86
N PHE A 413 7.45 -18.71 -13.65
CA PHE A 413 8.45 -18.66 -12.58
C PHE A 413 7.77 -18.82 -11.22
N ILE A 414 8.54 -19.01 -10.14
CA ILE A 414 7.98 -19.12 -8.80
C ILE A 414 7.65 -17.73 -8.26
N SER A 415 6.41 -17.53 -7.83
CA SER A 415 5.97 -16.36 -7.09
C SER A 415 4.99 -16.84 -6.03
N ASP A 416 5.50 -17.19 -4.87
CA ASP A 416 4.77 -18.02 -3.91
C ASP A 416 4.62 -17.34 -2.55
N GLU A 417 3.74 -17.90 -1.73
CA GLU A 417 3.40 -17.44 -0.39
C GLU A 417 3.60 -18.61 0.60
N PRO A 418 4.55 -18.53 1.53
CA PRO A 418 4.75 -19.57 2.53
C PRO A 418 3.84 -19.34 3.76
N HIS A 419 2.52 -19.41 3.59
CA HIS A 419 1.52 -19.05 4.61
C HIS A 419 1.61 -19.84 5.92
N ASP A 420 2.18 -21.04 5.90
CA ASP A 420 2.34 -21.87 7.09
C ASP A 420 3.60 -21.51 7.90
N ASN A 421 4.41 -20.56 7.43
CA ASN A 421 5.70 -20.21 8.01
C ASN A 421 5.64 -18.87 8.75
N LEU A 422 6.28 -18.82 9.92
CA LEU A 422 6.37 -17.61 10.74
C LEU A 422 7.80 -17.10 10.87
N LEU A 423 7.99 -15.79 10.71
CA LEU A 423 9.24 -15.10 10.99
C LEU A 423 9.17 -14.34 12.31
N ALA A 424 9.93 -14.80 13.30
CA ALA A 424 10.02 -14.15 14.60
C ALA A 424 11.01 -12.98 14.57
N VAL A 425 10.52 -11.78 14.92
CA VAL A 425 11.34 -10.57 15.06
C VAL A 425 11.36 -10.16 16.54
N PRO A 426 12.53 -10.16 17.20
CA PRO A 426 12.64 -9.88 18.63
C PRO A 426 11.92 -8.60 19.06
N GLY A 427 11.01 -8.72 20.03
CA GLY A 427 10.21 -7.62 20.56
C GLY A 427 9.02 -7.18 19.70
N MET A 428 8.89 -7.68 18.47
CA MET A 428 7.78 -7.36 17.57
C MET A 428 6.70 -8.44 17.52
N GLY A 429 7.08 -9.72 17.51
CA GLY A 429 6.15 -10.86 17.34
C GLY A 429 6.62 -11.79 16.21
N SER A 430 5.71 -12.59 15.68
CA SER A 430 5.98 -13.53 14.57
C SER A 430 4.95 -13.42 13.46
N PHE A 431 5.38 -13.37 12.18
CA PHE A 431 4.52 -13.00 11.06
C PHE A 431 4.70 -13.88 9.81
N ASP A 432 3.63 -14.12 9.05
CA ASP A 432 3.57 -14.99 7.85
C ASP A 432 3.55 -14.21 6.51
N HIS A 433 2.66 -13.23 6.32
CA HIS A 433 2.43 -12.45 5.09
C HIS A 433 3.53 -11.40 4.78
N ILE A 434 4.72 -11.65 5.31
CA ILE A 434 5.94 -10.88 5.07
C ILE A 434 7.01 -11.72 4.38
N LEU A 435 6.68 -12.95 3.99
CA LEU A 435 7.61 -13.97 3.50
C LEU A 435 7.43 -14.34 2.03
N ASP A 436 6.45 -13.75 1.35
CA ASP A 436 6.18 -13.96 -0.06
C ASP A 436 7.45 -13.71 -0.88
N TYR A 437 7.67 -14.53 -1.89
CA TYR A 437 8.93 -14.52 -2.61
C TYR A 437 8.77 -14.80 -4.09
N ILE A 438 9.80 -14.41 -4.84
CA ILE A 438 9.97 -14.80 -6.24
C ILE A 438 11.30 -15.50 -6.46
N ALA A 439 11.30 -16.50 -7.32
CA ALA A 439 12.50 -17.24 -7.72
C ALA A 439 12.34 -17.81 -9.15
N PRO A 440 13.45 -18.15 -9.84
CA PRO A 440 13.37 -18.94 -11.07
C PRO A 440 12.64 -20.28 -10.84
N ALA A 441 11.94 -20.79 -11.86
CA ALA A 441 11.04 -21.95 -11.80
C ALA A 441 11.58 -23.22 -11.10
N LYS A 442 12.90 -23.46 -11.17
CA LYS A 442 13.56 -24.67 -10.65
C LYS A 442 14.40 -24.42 -9.40
N THR A 443 14.14 -23.32 -8.71
CA THR A 443 14.88 -22.96 -7.49
C THR A 443 14.21 -23.58 -6.28
N PRO A 444 14.86 -24.53 -5.56
CA PRO A 444 14.39 -24.92 -4.24
C PRO A 444 14.63 -23.75 -3.28
N VAL A 445 13.59 -23.35 -2.56
CA VAL A 445 13.68 -22.35 -1.48
C VAL A 445 13.05 -22.97 -0.25
N HIS A 446 13.79 -22.99 0.86
CA HIS A 446 13.35 -23.61 2.10
C HIS A 446 12.87 -22.54 3.08
N PHE A 447 11.67 -22.74 3.61
CA PHE A 447 11.12 -21.96 4.71
C PHE A 447 10.95 -22.89 5.91
N PRO A 448 11.70 -22.67 7.01
CA PRO A 448 11.44 -23.36 8.29
C PRO A 448 10.07 -22.94 8.85
N ASP A 449 9.35 -23.85 9.50
CA ASP A 449 8.02 -23.59 10.10
C ASP A 449 8.03 -22.33 11.00
N SER A 450 9.09 -22.17 11.78
CA SER A 450 9.39 -20.96 12.53
C SER A 450 10.88 -20.67 12.49
N SER A 451 11.26 -19.42 12.29
CA SER A 451 12.67 -19.00 12.29
C SER A 451 12.85 -17.65 12.96
N THR A 452 14.00 -17.49 13.61
CA THR A 452 14.48 -16.16 13.99
C THR A 452 14.90 -15.39 12.74
N PHE A 453 14.90 -14.06 12.80
CA PHE A 453 15.40 -13.23 11.69
C PHE A 453 16.85 -13.56 11.28
N ASP A 454 17.71 -13.87 12.25
CA ASP A 454 19.12 -14.21 11.98
C ASP A 454 19.24 -15.57 11.24
N GLU A 455 18.45 -16.57 11.61
CA GLU A 455 18.38 -17.85 10.89
C GLU A 455 17.86 -17.63 9.47
N PHE A 456 16.72 -16.95 9.34
CA PHE A 456 16.08 -16.64 8.06
C PHE A 456 17.03 -15.92 7.08
N LYS A 457 17.84 -14.99 7.59
CA LYS A 457 18.85 -14.27 6.82
C LYS A 457 19.94 -15.18 6.26
N ASN A 458 20.37 -16.17 7.04
CA ASN A 458 21.47 -17.07 6.69
C ASN A 458 21.02 -18.31 5.91
N THR A 459 19.72 -18.61 5.88
CA THR A 459 19.12 -19.71 5.13
C THR A 459 18.33 -19.17 3.94
N THR A 460 17.04 -18.88 4.12
CA THR A 460 16.08 -18.58 3.05
C THR A 460 16.47 -17.36 2.22
N LEU A 461 16.85 -16.24 2.87
CA LEU A 461 17.30 -15.05 2.12
C LEU A 461 18.58 -15.31 1.35
N LYS A 462 19.48 -16.14 1.87
CA LYS A 462 20.71 -16.52 1.18
C LYS A 462 20.39 -17.34 -0.07
N GLU A 463 19.52 -18.35 0.04
CA GLU A 463 19.06 -19.17 -1.08
C GLU A 463 18.42 -18.30 -2.19
N LEU A 464 17.52 -17.40 -1.80
CA LEU A 464 16.89 -16.45 -2.73
C LEU A 464 17.93 -15.57 -3.41
N LYS A 465 18.88 -15.02 -2.65
CA LYS A 465 19.94 -14.16 -3.20
C LYS A 465 20.79 -14.91 -4.22
N ASP A 466 21.24 -16.11 -3.89
CA ASP A 466 22.08 -16.96 -4.74
C ASP A 466 21.34 -17.35 -6.03
N ALA A 467 20.02 -17.56 -5.94
CA ALA A 467 19.16 -17.89 -7.07
C ALA A 467 18.72 -16.68 -7.93
N ARG A 468 19.11 -15.45 -7.56
CA ARG A 468 18.60 -14.19 -8.15
C ARG A 468 17.09 -14.00 -7.96
N GLY A 469 16.53 -14.59 -6.90
CA GLY A 469 15.22 -14.30 -6.36
C GLY A 469 15.26 -13.23 -5.27
N GLY A 470 14.19 -13.14 -4.51
CA GLY A 470 14.05 -12.27 -3.34
C GLY A 470 12.60 -12.17 -2.88
N LEU A 471 12.38 -11.46 -1.78
CA LEU A 471 11.04 -11.33 -1.19
C LEU A 471 10.19 -10.29 -1.93
N ILE A 472 8.88 -10.36 -1.73
CA ILE A 472 7.93 -9.28 -2.00
C ILE A 472 7.16 -9.07 -0.70
N LEU A 473 7.12 -7.83 -0.18
CA LEU A 473 6.29 -7.59 1.01
C LEU A 473 4.83 -7.57 0.56
N GLN A 474 4.04 -8.58 0.97
CA GLN A 474 2.61 -8.62 0.68
C GLN A 474 1.87 -7.61 1.55
N VAL A 475 1.86 -7.78 2.88
CA VAL A 475 1.12 -6.88 3.77
C VAL A 475 1.68 -6.90 5.19
N SER A 476 1.66 -5.74 5.85
CA SER A 476 1.85 -5.65 7.29
C SER A 476 1.10 -4.46 7.87
N ASN A 477 0.13 -4.73 8.74
CA ASN A 477 -0.59 -3.70 9.51
C ASN A 477 0.20 -3.21 10.73
N ASN A 478 1.35 -3.82 11.03
CA ASN A 478 2.32 -3.38 12.03
C ASN A 478 3.38 -2.48 11.36
N GLU A 479 3.06 -1.19 11.23
CA GLU A 479 3.95 -0.22 10.57
C GLU A 479 5.36 -0.15 11.18
N PRO A 480 5.57 -0.13 12.51
CA PRO A 480 6.91 -0.18 13.09
C PRO A 480 7.74 -1.38 12.62
N LEU A 481 7.16 -2.57 12.57
CA LEU A 481 7.80 -3.77 12.02
C LEU A 481 8.10 -3.60 10.53
N ALA A 482 7.10 -3.23 9.74
CA ALA A 482 7.22 -3.11 8.29
C ALA A 482 8.36 -2.16 7.91
N ARG A 483 8.45 -1.01 8.58
CA ARG A 483 9.55 -0.06 8.38
C ARG A 483 10.91 -0.70 8.64
N MET A 484 11.09 -1.40 9.76
CA MET A 484 12.36 -2.07 10.10
C MET A 484 12.77 -3.09 9.04
N LEU A 485 11.83 -3.92 8.57
CA LEU A 485 12.12 -4.98 7.60
C LEU A 485 12.40 -4.43 6.20
N ILE A 486 11.64 -3.43 5.76
CA ILE A 486 11.87 -2.75 4.47
C ILE A 486 13.23 -2.07 4.47
N ASP A 487 13.57 -1.39 5.56
CA ASP A 487 14.85 -0.71 5.70
C ASP A 487 16.04 -1.67 5.79
N GLU A 488 15.88 -2.80 6.49
CA GLU A 488 16.89 -3.86 6.49
C GLU A 488 17.09 -4.40 5.08
N SER A 489 16.00 -4.63 4.35
CA SER A 489 16.04 -5.11 2.97
C SER A 489 16.80 -4.17 2.03
N ILE A 490 16.53 -2.87 2.11
CA ILE A 490 17.20 -1.87 1.27
C ILE A 490 18.71 -1.84 1.55
N ASN A 491 19.12 -2.08 2.81
CA ASN A 491 20.52 -2.03 3.21
C ASN A 491 21.26 -3.37 3.01
N ASN A 492 20.59 -4.52 3.19
CA ASN A 492 21.22 -5.83 3.38
C ASN A 492 20.57 -6.98 2.56
N PHE A 493 19.83 -6.66 1.48
CA PHE A 493 19.05 -7.59 0.66
C PHE A 493 17.86 -8.22 1.39
N GLY A 494 16.72 -8.33 0.69
CA GLY A 494 15.48 -8.91 1.21
C GLY A 494 14.36 -8.81 0.17
N TYR A 495 13.46 -7.87 0.36
CA TYR A 495 12.41 -7.46 -0.57
C TYR A 495 12.97 -6.81 -1.86
N LEU A 496 12.51 -7.33 -2.99
CA LEU A 496 12.70 -6.76 -4.33
C LEU A 496 11.58 -5.82 -4.74
N ALA A 497 10.42 -5.91 -4.08
CA ALA A 497 9.25 -5.10 -4.35
C ALA A 497 8.28 -5.07 -3.15
N LEU A 498 7.35 -4.13 -3.18
CA LEU A 498 6.26 -4.00 -2.23
C LEU A 498 4.91 -4.17 -2.96
N SER A 499 4.03 -4.99 -2.42
CA SER A 499 2.67 -5.13 -2.92
C SER A 499 1.86 -3.86 -2.66
N THR A 500 1.09 -3.43 -3.65
CA THR A 500 0.24 -2.24 -3.55
C THR A 500 -1.16 -2.45 -4.11
N VAL A 501 -1.32 -3.24 -5.17
CA VAL A 501 -2.63 -3.70 -5.63
C VAL A 501 -2.71 -5.20 -5.39
N HIS A 502 -3.71 -5.64 -4.66
CA HIS A 502 -3.81 -7.00 -4.19
C HIS A 502 -5.28 -7.43 -4.28
N PHE A 503 -5.61 -8.24 -5.29
CA PHE A 503 -7.00 -8.41 -5.78
C PHE A 503 -7.73 -7.05 -5.85
N GLY A 504 -9.00 -6.99 -5.48
CA GLY A 504 -9.77 -5.74 -5.35
C GLY A 504 -9.28 -4.69 -4.35
N GLN A 505 -8.10 -4.81 -3.71
CA GLN A 505 -7.56 -3.86 -2.73
C GLN A 505 -6.37 -3.03 -3.24
N ASN A 506 -6.25 -1.84 -2.67
CA ASN A 506 -5.11 -0.94 -2.79
C ASN A 506 -4.48 -0.73 -1.40
N PHE A 507 -3.35 -1.39 -1.15
CA PHE A 507 -2.64 -1.32 0.11
C PHE A 507 -2.02 0.04 0.37
N MET A 508 -1.80 0.91 -0.62
CA MET A 508 -1.39 2.30 -0.30
C MET A 508 -2.52 3.11 0.35
N PHE A 509 -3.79 2.77 0.09
CA PHE A 509 -4.94 3.41 0.74
C PHE A 509 -5.18 2.85 2.14
N TRP A 510 -4.90 1.56 2.34
CA TRP A 510 -5.00 0.94 3.66
C TRP A 510 -3.79 1.22 4.55
N LEU A 511 -2.58 1.12 3.99
CA LEU A 511 -1.27 1.20 4.64
C LEU A 511 -0.45 2.34 4.01
N PRO A 512 -0.80 3.60 4.28
CA PRO A 512 -0.23 4.77 3.59
C PRO A 512 1.28 4.96 3.82
N TYR A 513 1.87 4.31 4.83
CA TYR A 513 3.31 4.31 5.04
C TYR A 513 4.08 3.71 3.85
N LEU A 514 3.46 2.87 3.01
CA LEU A 514 4.09 2.30 1.82
C LEU A 514 4.52 3.39 0.81
N ALA A 515 3.81 4.53 0.77
CA ALA A 515 4.08 5.61 -0.16
C ALA A 515 5.50 6.19 -0.03
N GLN A 516 6.08 6.20 1.17
CA GLN A 516 7.43 6.71 1.41
C GLN A 516 8.52 5.87 0.71
N TYR A 517 8.21 4.61 0.40
CA TYR A 517 9.16 3.69 -0.23
C TYR A 517 9.01 3.65 -1.75
N SER A 518 8.02 4.33 -2.33
CA SER A 518 7.72 4.31 -3.78
C SER A 518 8.91 4.65 -4.70
N TYR A 519 9.86 5.43 -4.19
CA TYR A 519 11.10 5.80 -4.90
C TYR A 519 12.32 4.96 -4.51
N ARG A 520 12.21 4.07 -3.52
CA ARG A 520 13.31 3.25 -2.99
C ARG A 520 13.14 1.77 -3.30
N LEU A 521 11.91 1.29 -3.28
CA LEU A 521 11.53 -0.04 -3.72
C LEU A 521 10.39 0.05 -4.74
N PRO A 522 10.37 -0.85 -5.71
CA PRO A 522 9.29 -0.90 -6.67
C PRO A 522 7.96 -1.32 -6.06
N LEU A 523 6.89 -0.72 -6.57
CA LEU A 523 5.53 -1.08 -6.22
C LEU A 523 4.96 -2.01 -7.29
N VAL A 524 4.38 -3.14 -6.87
CA VAL A 524 3.86 -4.19 -7.74
C VAL A 524 2.44 -4.58 -7.36
N SER A 525 1.77 -5.31 -8.26
CA SER A 525 0.46 -5.91 -8.03
C SER A 525 0.59 -7.42 -7.82
N LEU A 526 -0.13 -7.97 -6.84
CA LEU A 526 -0.18 -9.40 -6.55
C LEU A 526 -1.60 -9.91 -6.84
N GLN A 527 -1.69 -11.03 -7.55
CA GLN A 527 -2.96 -11.68 -7.86
C GLN A 527 -3.52 -12.48 -6.68
N ASP A 528 -2.65 -12.91 -5.75
CA ASP A 528 -3.00 -13.68 -4.56
C ASP A 528 -3.96 -14.85 -4.88
N ALA A 529 -3.59 -15.63 -5.90
CA ALA A 529 -4.52 -16.57 -6.50
C ALA A 529 -4.82 -17.76 -5.57
N HIS A 530 -6.11 -18.08 -5.43
CA HIS A 530 -6.59 -19.25 -4.70
C HIS A 530 -7.57 -20.07 -5.56
N GLY A 531 -7.86 -21.29 -5.12
CA GLY A 531 -8.80 -22.17 -5.79
C GLY A 531 -8.08 -23.24 -6.63
N THR A 532 -8.85 -23.89 -7.50
CA THR A 532 -8.43 -25.10 -8.20
C THR A 532 -8.21 -24.90 -9.68
N GLU A 533 -8.59 -23.76 -10.27
CA GLU A 533 -8.51 -23.52 -11.71
C GLU A 533 -8.14 -22.08 -12.06
N SER A 534 -7.14 -21.90 -12.94
CA SER A 534 -6.68 -20.60 -13.41
C SER A 534 -7.76 -19.80 -14.16
N TRP A 535 -8.67 -20.49 -14.85
CA TRP A 535 -9.75 -19.88 -15.64
C TRP A 535 -10.62 -18.92 -14.82
N TRP A 536 -10.94 -19.30 -13.59
CA TRP A 536 -11.86 -18.54 -12.74
C TRP A 536 -11.23 -17.26 -12.18
N TRP A 537 -9.90 -17.13 -12.24
CA TRP A 537 -9.18 -15.91 -11.90
C TRP A 537 -9.11 -14.87 -13.01
N SER A 538 -9.70 -15.15 -14.18
CA SER A 538 -9.68 -14.23 -15.33
C SER A 538 -10.28 -12.86 -15.03
N ASN A 539 -11.19 -12.72 -14.05
CA ASN A 539 -11.68 -11.42 -13.56
C ASN A 539 -10.56 -10.59 -12.93
N GLU A 540 -9.75 -11.16 -12.04
CA GLU A 540 -8.66 -10.44 -11.37
C GLU A 540 -7.49 -10.15 -12.32
N LEU A 541 -7.19 -11.08 -13.24
CA LEU A 541 -6.13 -10.91 -14.26
C LEU A 541 -6.38 -9.72 -15.21
N VAL A 542 -7.65 -9.29 -15.36
CA VAL A 542 -8.04 -8.11 -16.16
C VAL A 542 -8.32 -6.87 -15.32
N SER A 543 -8.22 -6.94 -13.99
CA SER A 543 -8.40 -5.76 -13.12
C SER A 543 -7.08 -5.02 -12.88
N HIS A 544 -5.99 -5.77 -12.70
CA HIS A 544 -4.69 -5.19 -12.40
C HIS A 544 -3.52 -6.08 -12.85
N ARG A 545 -2.35 -5.47 -13.04
CA ARG A 545 -1.09 -6.15 -13.34
C ARG A 545 0.10 -5.23 -13.11
N THR A 546 1.30 -5.80 -13.09
CA THR A 546 2.54 -5.03 -13.08
C THR A 546 3.06 -4.88 -14.50
N VAL A 547 3.42 -3.65 -14.89
CA VAL A 547 4.09 -3.33 -16.15
C VAL A 547 5.57 -3.07 -15.87
N PHE A 548 6.46 -3.63 -16.67
CA PHE A 548 7.91 -3.44 -16.51
C PHE A 548 8.59 -3.08 -17.85
N ILE A 549 9.68 -2.32 -17.76
CA ILE A 549 10.48 -1.92 -18.93
C ILE A 549 11.68 -2.86 -19.07
N ALA A 550 11.81 -3.52 -20.22
CA ALA A 550 12.95 -4.39 -20.53
C ALA A 550 13.21 -4.45 -22.04
N LYS A 551 14.36 -5.00 -22.45
CA LYS A 551 14.63 -5.31 -23.87
C LYS A 551 13.94 -6.58 -24.35
N ALA A 552 13.65 -7.51 -23.43
CA ALA A 552 12.97 -8.77 -23.68
C ALA A 552 12.17 -9.21 -22.43
N PRO A 553 11.05 -9.93 -22.59
CA PRO A 553 10.19 -10.37 -21.49
C PRO A 553 10.76 -11.60 -20.78
N THR A 554 11.91 -11.45 -20.13
CA THR A 554 12.57 -12.55 -19.41
C THR A 554 12.53 -12.29 -17.92
N TYR A 555 12.64 -13.35 -17.11
CA TYR A 555 12.81 -13.22 -15.66
C TYR A 555 13.97 -12.28 -15.30
N GLY A 556 15.12 -12.40 -15.98
CA GLY A 556 16.26 -11.50 -15.78
C GLY A 556 15.97 -10.04 -16.17
N GLY A 557 15.18 -9.82 -17.22
CA GLY A 557 14.69 -8.50 -17.62
C GLY A 557 13.80 -7.87 -16.55
N MET A 558 12.88 -8.64 -15.98
CA MET A 558 12.03 -8.22 -14.87
C MET A 558 12.86 -7.91 -13.61
N ILE A 559 13.80 -8.77 -13.21
CA ILE A 559 14.68 -8.52 -12.06
C ILE A 559 15.50 -7.23 -12.26
N THR A 560 15.96 -6.97 -13.48
CA THR A 560 16.65 -5.72 -13.82
C THR A 560 15.72 -4.52 -13.70
N ALA A 561 14.49 -4.62 -14.18
CA ALA A 561 13.49 -3.57 -14.05
C ALA A 561 13.13 -3.29 -12.58
N LEU A 562 12.96 -4.32 -11.76
CA LEU A 562 12.73 -4.19 -10.31
C LEU A 562 13.90 -3.45 -9.64
N LYS A 563 15.15 -3.87 -9.87
CA LYS A 563 16.33 -3.22 -9.28
C LYS A 563 16.47 -1.73 -9.63
N ASN A 564 15.99 -1.32 -10.81
CA ASN A 564 16.05 0.06 -11.27
C ASN A 564 14.75 0.85 -11.02
N ASN A 565 13.75 0.26 -10.37
CA ASN A 565 12.42 0.83 -10.20
C ASN A 565 11.80 1.29 -11.55
N TRP A 566 11.95 0.45 -12.58
CA TRP A 566 11.38 0.60 -13.93
C TRP A 566 10.11 -0.22 -14.10
N VAL A 567 9.33 -0.33 -13.02
CA VAL A 567 8.06 -1.05 -12.99
C VAL A 567 6.98 -0.15 -12.40
N THR A 568 5.74 -0.46 -12.74
CA THR A 568 4.56 0.23 -12.21
C THR A 568 3.47 -0.79 -11.99
N ALA A 569 2.85 -0.79 -10.81
CA ALA A 569 1.59 -1.51 -10.60
C ALA A 569 0.47 -0.71 -11.27
N VAL A 570 -0.29 -1.35 -12.15
CA VAL A 570 -1.38 -0.71 -12.89
C VAL A 570 -2.69 -1.38 -12.55
N ARG A 571 -3.70 -0.56 -12.21
CA ARG A 571 -5.08 -0.98 -11.95
C ARG A 571 -6.02 -0.24 -12.89
N HIS A 572 -6.99 -0.96 -13.43
CA HIS A 572 -8.09 -0.42 -14.22
C HIS A 572 -9.30 -1.34 -14.04
N ASP A 573 -10.19 -0.98 -13.12
CA ASP A 573 -11.37 -1.76 -12.78
C ASP A 573 -12.50 -0.89 -12.21
N SER A 574 -13.67 -1.50 -12.02
CA SER A 574 -14.84 -0.84 -11.42
C SER A 574 -14.61 -0.30 -10.00
N VAL A 575 -13.64 -0.83 -9.25
CA VAL A 575 -13.33 -0.34 -7.90
C VAL A 575 -12.60 1.01 -7.98
N SER A 576 -11.78 1.21 -9.01
CA SER A 576 -11.18 2.50 -9.39
C SER A 576 -12.12 3.40 -10.20
N ASN A 577 -13.40 3.04 -10.37
CA ASN A 577 -14.35 3.68 -11.30
C ASN A 577 -13.78 3.78 -12.73
N ASP A 578 -13.10 2.72 -13.17
CA ASP A 578 -12.47 2.60 -14.49
C ASP A 578 -11.46 3.73 -14.80
N LYS A 579 -10.91 4.34 -13.74
CA LYS A 579 -9.77 5.24 -13.84
C LYS A 579 -8.47 4.43 -13.74
N THR A 580 -7.57 4.70 -14.66
CA THR A 580 -6.26 4.02 -14.65
C THR A 580 -5.42 4.58 -13.50
N ARG A 581 -5.02 3.70 -12.57
CA ARG A 581 -4.03 4.02 -11.54
C ARG A 581 -2.68 3.42 -11.90
N MET A 582 -1.64 4.20 -11.66
CA MET A 582 -0.24 3.82 -11.81
C MET A 582 0.47 4.08 -10.49
N LEU A 583 0.95 3.03 -9.83
CA LEU A 583 1.62 3.11 -8.54
C LEU A 583 3.11 2.74 -8.71
N GLY A 584 3.98 3.61 -8.18
CA GLY A 584 5.43 3.43 -8.20
C GLY A 584 6.09 3.75 -9.55
N GLY A 585 7.36 3.36 -9.68
CA GLY A 585 8.20 3.66 -10.83
C GLY A 585 8.86 5.04 -10.75
N THR A 586 10.09 5.13 -11.29
CA THR A 586 10.76 6.43 -11.49
C THR A 586 9.96 7.34 -12.42
N ILE A 587 10.20 8.67 -12.37
CA ILE A 587 9.52 9.62 -13.27
C ILE A 587 9.74 9.23 -14.73
N ALA A 588 10.98 8.89 -15.11
CA ALA A 588 11.31 8.47 -16.47
C ALA A 588 10.60 7.15 -16.86
N ALA A 589 10.56 6.17 -15.95
CA ALA A 589 9.87 4.91 -16.23
C ALA A 589 8.36 5.09 -16.41
N ARG A 590 7.72 5.87 -15.54
CA ARG A 590 6.29 6.19 -15.68
C ARG A 590 6.00 6.90 -17.00
N ALA A 591 6.79 7.93 -17.34
CA ALA A 591 6.65 8.63 -18.62
C ALA A 591 6.77 7.68 -19.82
N PHE A 592 7.73 6.75 -19.79
CA PHE A 592 7.89 5.74 -20.83
C PHE A 592 6.71 4.77 -20.89
N ILE A 593 6.23 4.27 -19.75
CA ILE A 593 5.10 3.35 -19.65
C ILE A 593 3.83 4.02 -20.18
N THR A 594 3.52 5.25 -19.76
CA THR A 594 2.38 6.04 -20.24
C THR A 594 2.46 6.28 -21.75
N LYS A 595 3.62 6.71 -22.26
CA LYS A 595 3.81 6.95 -23.71
C LYS A 595 3.56 5.68 -24.55
N ASN A 596 3.88 4.51 -24.00
CA ASN A 596 3.74 3.21 -24.67
C ASN A 596 2.44 2.47 -24.29
N GLN A 597 1.45 3.15 -23.71
CA GLN A 597 0.22 2.55 -23.18
C GLN A 597 -0.44 1.56 -24.15
N ASN A 598 -0.60 1.92 -25.42
CA ASN A 598 -1.24 1.07 -26.44
C ASN A 598 -0.59 -0.31 -26.61
N SER A 599 0.68 -0.49 -26.20
CA SER A 599 1.38 -1.77 -26.34
C SER A 599 1.12 -2.76 -25.19
N TRP A 600 0.68 -2.28 -24.02
CA TRP A 600 0.47 -3.10 -22.83
C TRP A 600 -0.95 -2.97 -22.22
N GLN A 601 -1.70 -1.96 -22.64
CA GLN A 601 -3.09 -1.73 -22.25
C GLN A 601 -3.94 -2.96 -22.54
N TRP A 602 -4.78 -3.32 -21.56
CA TRP A 602 -5.65 -4.49 -21.64
C TRP A 602 -7.16 -4.16 -21.64
N TRP A 603 -7.52 -2.89 -21.48
CA TRP A 603 -8.89 -2.39 -21.63
C TRP A 603 -9.05 -1.70 -22.99
N ASP A 604 -10.24 -1.75 -23.57
CA ASP A 604 -10.62 -0.95 -24.74
C ASP A 604 -11.91 -0.16 -24.42
N ASN A 605 -12.32 0.78 -25.29
CA ASN A 605 -13.57 1.56 -25.11
C ASN A 605 -14.86 0.69 -25.18
N LYS A 606 -14.72 -0.63 -25.07
CA LYS A 606 -15.78 -1.65 -25.01
C LYS A 606 -15.44 -2.73 -23.97
N ASP A 607 -14.93 -2.34 -22.79
CA ASP A 607 -14.79 -3.07 -21.50
C ASP A 607 -14.30 -4.54 -21.49
N MET A 608 -13.95 -5.14 -22.63
CA MET A 608 -13.98 -6.60 -22.76
C MET A 608 -13.20 -7.18 -23.95
N ALA A 609 -12.62 -6.40 -24.86
CA ALA A 609 -12.14 -6.96 -26.13
C ALA A 609 -11.03 -8.03 -26.00
N LEU A 610 -10.22 -7.99 -24.94
CA LEU A 610 -9.13 -8.97 -24.74
C LEU A 610 -9.54 -10.19 -23.90
N ARG A 611 -10.70 -10.15 -23.25
CA ARG A 611 -11.12 -11.28 -22.43
C ARG A 611 -11.63 -12.43 -23.30
N PRO A 612 -11.06 -13.65 -23.18
CA PRO A 612 -11.63 -14.81 -23.85
C PRO A 612 -13.03 -15.15 -23.29
N TRP A 613 -13.99 -15.40 -24.18
CA TRP A 613 -15.37 -15.74 -23.82
C TRP A 613 -15.52 -17.19 -23.34
N ALA A 614 -14.62 -18.06 -23.78
CA ALA A 614 -14.51 -19.42 -23.30
C ALA A 614 -13.09 -19.94 -23.49
N ALA A 615 -12.69 -20.90 -22.65
CA ALA A 615 -11.60 -21.82 -22.95
C ALA A 615 -12.14 -23.05 -23.67
N VAL A 616 -11.57 -23.39 -24.83
CA VAL A 616 -11.88 -24.60 -25.58
C VAL A 616 -10.65 -25.50 -25.53
N THR A 617 -10.74 -26.60 -24.78
CA THR A 617 -9.61 -27.48 -24.47
C THR A 617 -9.87 -28.87 -25.01
N VAL A 618 -8.88 -29.42 -25.70
CA VAL A 618 -8.89 -30.79 -26.20
C VAL A 618 -8.08 -31.61 -25.20
N LEU A 619 -8.69 -32.67 -24.69
CA LEU A 619 -8.21 -33.47 -23.58
C LEU A 619 -7.94 -34.90 -24.03
N THR A 620 -6.85 -35.44 -23.52
CA THR A 620 -6.38 -36.81 -23.73
C THR A 620 -6.15 -37.48 -22.38
N PRO A 621 -6.00 -38.82 -22.30
CA PRO A 621 -5.69 -39.49 -21.04
C PRO A 621 -4.38 -39.04 -20.38
N GLY A 622 -3.46 -38.46 -21.16
CA GLY A 622 -2.19 -37.91 -20.65
C GLY A 622 -2.32 -36.55 -19.94
N ASP A 623 -3.47 -35.88 -20.05
CA ASP A 623 -3.69 -34.54 -19.51
C ASP A 623 -4.06 -34.56 -18.01
N GLN A 624 -3.14 -35.03 -17.18
CA GLN A 624 -3.36 -35.33 -15.74
C GLN A 624 -3.78 -34.12 -14.89
N PHE A 625 -3.52 -32.89 -15.35
CA PHE A 625 -3.97 -31.66 -14.67
C PHE A 625 -5.36 -31.20 -15.10
N GLU A 626 -5.91 -31.77 -16.17
CA GLU A 626 -7.12 -31.28 -16.82
C GLU A 626 -8.36 -31.96 -16.26
N VAL A 627 -9.23 -31.19 -15.61
CA VAL A 627 -10.55 -31.69 -15.21
C VAL A 627 -11.33 -32.16 -16.44
N GLY A 628 -11.87 -33.38 -16.36
CA GLY A 628 -12.64 -34.00 -17.44
C GLY A 628 -11.80 -34.70 -18.51
N HIS A 629 -10.49 -34.91 -18.29
CA HIS A 629 -9.72 -35.79 -19.17
C HIS A 629 -10.33 -37.20 -19.19
N PRO A 630 -10.41 -37.87 -20.35
CA PRO A 630 -11.01 -39.18 -20.43
C PRO A 630 -10.03 -40.28 -20.01
N ASP A 631 -10.54 -41.48 -19.69
CA ASP A 631 -9.70 -42.68 -19.49
C ASP A 631 -9.16 -43.24 -20.83
N LYS A 632 -9.94 -43.08 -21.92
CA LYS A 632 -9.63 -43.52 -23.29
C LYS A 632 -10.17 -42.52 -24.31
N GLY A 633 -9.54 -42.48 -25.49
CA GLY A 633 -9.95 -41.58 -26.58
C GLY A 633 -9.64 -40.12 -26.26
N MET A 634 -10.60 -39.23 -26.54
CA MET A 634 -10.46 -37.78 -26.33
C MET A 634 -11.72 -37.16 -25.71
N ALA A 635 -11.55 -35.95 -25.16
CA ALA A 635 -12.68 -35.11 -24.79
C ALA A 635 -12.47 -33.65 -25.22
N ILE A 636 -13.56 -32.95 -25.47
CA ILE A 636 -13.62 -31.51 -25.72
C ILE A 636 -14.28 -30.87 -24.50
N ARG A 637 -13.52 -30.05 -23.77
CA ARG A 637 -14.02 -29.24 -22.66
C ARG A 637 -14.19 -27.80 -23.08
N ILE A 638 -15.32 -27.20 -22.71
CA ILE A 638 -15.59 -25.77 -22.92
C ILE A 638 -15.94 -25.13 -21.59
N ARG A 639 -15.05 -24.29 -21.06
CA ARG A 639 -15.32 -23.44 -19.90
C ARG A 639 -15.71 -22.05 -20.38
N CYS A 640 -16.98 -21.69 -20.26
CA CYS A 640 -17.47 -20.36 -20.62
C CYS A 640 -17.15 -19.34 -19.52
N TRP A 641 -17.17 -18.06 -19.89
CA TRP A 641 -16.96 -16.97 -18.94
C TRP A 641 -18.13 -16.84 -17.96
N TRP A 642 -17.80 -16.71 -16.67
CA TRP A 642 -18.71 -16.39 -15.58
C TRP A 642 -18.34 -15.07 -14.90
N ASN A 643 -19.36 -14.37 -14.41
CA ASN A 643 -19.18 -13.38 -13.37
C ASN A 643 -18.74 -14.10 -12.09
N SER A 644 -17.51 -13.86 -11.66
CA SER A 644 -16.94 -14.41 -10.44
C SER A 644 -16.49 -13.32 -9.48
N THR A 645 -16.45 -13.67 -8.20
CA THR A 645 -15.65 -12.92 -7.21
C THR A 645 -14.53 -13.84 -6.81
N ARG A 646 -13.29 -13.53 -7.22
CA ARG A 646 -12.16 -14.46 -7.06
C ARG A 646 -12.51 -15.85 -7.66
N GLN A 647 -12.35 -16.95 -6.92
CA GLN A 647 -12.73 -18.30 -7.33
C GLN A 647 -14.24 -18.58 -7.28
N SER A 648 -15.03 -17.74 -6.63
CA SER A 648 -16.45 -18.03 -6.41
C SER A 648 -17.28 -17.60 -7.62
N LEU A 649 -17.83 -18.59 -8.33
CA LEU A 649 -18.66 -18.37 -9.51
C LEU A 649 -20.07 -17.94 -9.11
N LYS A 650 -20.52 -16.78 -9.61
CA LYS A 650 -21.81 -16.18 -9.21
C LYS A 650 -22.88 -16.37 -10.29
N SER A 651 -22.58 -16.03 -11.53
CA SER A 651 -23.51 -16.23 -12.64
C SER A 651 -22.77 -16.42 -13.97
N PRO A 652 -23.32 -17.19 -14.92
CA PRO A 652 -22.78 -17.24 -16.27
C PRO A 652 -22.84 -15.85 -16.92
N ALA A 653 -21.76 -15.44 -17.59
CA ALA A 653 -21.72 -14.24 -18.41
C ALA A 653 -21.83 -14.58 -19.90
N VAL A 654 -21.27 -15.74 -20.28
CA VAL A 654 -21.34 -16.33 -21.62
C VAL A 654 -21.90 -17.75 -21.53
N ALA A 655 -22.74 -18.10 -22.49
CA ALA A 655 -23.28 -19.46 -22.65
C ALA A 655 -22.87 -20.08 -23.99
N LEU A 656 -22.74 -21.41 -23.99
CA LEU A 656 -22.60 -22.20 -25.21
C LEU A 656 -23.96 -22.27 -25.94
N GLN A 657 -24.00 -21.87 -27.21
CA GLN A 657 -25.19 -22.06 -28.06
C GLN A 657 -25.07 -23.28 -28.96
N LYS A 658 -23.89 -23.48 -29.55
CA LYS A 658 -23.65 -24.56 -30.51
C LYS A 658 -22.22 -25.03 -30.42
N LEU A 659 -22.03 -26.34 -30.50
CA LEU A 659 -20.73 -26.99 -30.63
C LEU A 659 -20.73 -27.82 -31.91
N GLU A 660 -19.68 -27.67 -32.71
CA GLU A 660 -19.50 -28.40 -33.95
C GLU A 660 -18.09 -28.98 -34.01
N MET A 661 -17.97 -30.17 -34.59
CA MET A 661 -16.71 -30.80 -34.97
C MET A 661 -16.77 -31.15 -36.46
N ASP A 662 -15.84 -30.61 -37.24
CA ASP A 662 -15.76 -30.76 -38.70
C ASP A 662 -17.07 -30.39 -39.42
N GLY A 663 -17.72 -29.32 -38.93
CA GLY A 663 -18.99 -28.82 -39.47
C GLY A 663 -20.23 -29.64 -39.09
N LYS A 664 -20.08 -30.67 -38.25
CA LYS A 664 -21.19 -31.45 -37.71
C LYS A 664 -21.49 -31.02 -36.28
N SER A 665 -22.76 -30.75 -35.99
CA SER A 665 -23.21 -30.43 -34.63
C SER A 665 -23.00 -31.63 -33.71
N ILE A 666 -22.42 -31.37 -32.54
CA ILE A 666 -22.23 -32.36 -31.47
C ILE A 666 -22.81 -31.82 -30.16
N GLU A 667 -23.32 -32.71 -29.31
CA GLU A 667 -23.97 -32.35 -28.05
C GLU A 667 -22.98 -32.54 -26.88
N ALA A 668 -22.73 -31.48 -26.12
CA ALA A 668 -21.87 -31.52 -24.94
C ALA A 668 -22.72 -31.45 -23.67
N LYS A 669 -22.37 -32.28 -22.68
CA LYS A 669 -23.02 -32.29 -21.38
C LYS A 669 -22.50 -31.14 -20.51
N LEU A 670 -23.39 -30.32 -19.98
CA LEU A 670 -23.03 -29.35 -18.95
C LEU A 670 -22.73 -30.08 -17.63
N VAL A 671 -21.52 -29.88 -17.10
CA VAL A 671 -21.09 -30.31 -15.78
C VAL A 671 -21.01 -29.08 -14.88
N THR A 672 -21.51 -29.20 -13.66
CA THR A 672 -21.45 -28.15 -12.65
C THR A 672 -21.04 -28.78 -11.33
N LEU A 673 -19.93 -28.31 -10.78
CA LEU A 673 -19.41 -28.76 -9.49
C LEU A 673 -19.78 -27.72 -8.42
N LYS A 674 -20.10 -28.22 -7.23
CA LYS A 674 -20.47 -27.39 -6.08
C LYS A 674 -19.37 -27.44 -5.02
N ALA A 675 -19.02 -26.28 -4.49
CA ALA A 675 -18.22 -26.15 -3.29
C ALA A 675 -19.02 -26.58 -2.05
N ARG A 676 -18.32 -26.81 -0.93
CA ARG A 676 -18.94 -27.21 0.35
C ARG A 676 -19.99 -26.20 0.86
N ASN A 677 -19.86 -24.93 0.50
CA ASN A 677 -20.79 -23.86 0.86
C ASN A 677 -22.00 -23.75 -0.11
N GLY A 678 -22.12 -24.62 -1.11
CA GLY A 678 -23.21 -24.62 -2.09
C GLY A 678 -22.97 -23.73 -3.32
N ASP A 679 -21.94 -22.87 -3.30
CA ASP A 679 -21.54 -22.07 -4.46
C ASP A 679 -21.05 -22.98 -5.60
N THR A 680 -21.17 -22.53 -6.84
CA THR A 680 -20.57 -23.24 -7.97
C THR A 680 -19.04 -23.08 -7.92
N SER A 681 -18.31 -24.20 -7.88
CA SER A 681 -16.84 -24.23 -7.85
C SER A 681 -16.21 -24.43 -9.22
N ASP A 682 -16.93 -25.07 -10.15
CA ASP A 682 -16.51 -25.24 -11.54
C ASP A 682 -17.74 -25.46 -12.43
N ALA A 683 -17.66 -25.04 -13.68
CA ALA A 683 -18.73 -25.21 -14.67
C ALA A 683 -18.15 -25.30 -16.08
N TYR A 684 -18.43 -26.40 -16.78
CA TYR A 684 -17.93 -26.63 -18.12
C TYR A 684 -18.84 -27.57 -18.91
N TYR A 685 -18.81 -27.43 -20.24
CA TYR A 685 -19.42 -28.40 -21.15
C TYR A 685 -18.37 -29.46 -21.52
N LEU A 686 -18.77 -30.72 -21.56
CA LEU A 686 -17.89 -31.84 -21.89
C LEU A 686 -18.52 -32.72 -22.97
N TYR A 687 -17.76 -32.97 -24.04
CA TYR A 687 -18.07 -33.98 -25.05
C TYR A 687 -16.92 -34.99 -25.09
N SER A 688 -17.21 -36.27 -24.93
CA SER A 688 -16.22 -37.35 -24.97
C SER A 688 -16.41 -38.19 -26.23
N VAL A 689 -15.30 -38.60 -26.85
CA VAL A 689 -15.28 -39.45 -28.03
C VAL A 689 -14.19 -40.51 -27.86
N GLU A 690 -14.56 -41.78 -27.90
CA GLU A 690 -13.59 -42.87 -27.76
C GLU A 690 -12.77 -43.07 -29.04
N ASP A 691 -13.47 -43.13 -30.19
CA ASP A 691 -12.86 -43.37 -31.50
C ASP A 691 -13.02 -42.14 -32.40
N LEU A 692 -11.99 -41.28 -32.43
CA LEU A 692 -11.90 -40.19 -33.39
C LEU A 692 -10.95 -40.58 -34.53
N PRO A 693 -11.34 -40.43 -35.82
CA PRO A 693 -10.45 -40.75 -36.92
C PRO A 693 -9.12 -39.99 -36.84
N LYS A 694 -8.02 -40.60 -37.26
CA LYS A 694 -6.74 -39.88 -37.38
C LYS A 694 -6.85 -38.76 -38.40
N GLY A 695 -6.30 -37.60 -38.06
CA GLY A 695 -6.30 -36.45 -38.97
C GLY A 695 -6.39 -35.11 -38.27
N ASN A 696 -6.61 -34.07 -39.06
CA ASN A 696 -6.84 -32.73 -38.54
C ASN A 696 -8.34 -32.53 -38.36
N HIS A 697 -8.73 -32.02 -37.20
CA HIS A 697 -10.10 -31.73 -36.84
C HIS A 697 -10.25 -30.25 -36.49
N VAL A 698 -11.44 -29.72 -36.70
CA VAL A 698 -11.80 -28.34 -36.34
C VAL A 698 -13.01 -28.35 -35.42
N ILE A 699 -12.82 -27.78 -34.23
CA ILE A 699 -13.90 -27.51 -33.28
C ILE A 699 -14.37 -26.09 -33.53
N THR A 700 -15.67 -25.90 -33.69
CA THR A 700 -16.29 -24.57 -33.79
C THR A 700 -17.32 -24.42 -32.68
N VAL A 701 -17.19 -23.35 -31.91
CA VAL A 701 -18.00 -23.04 -30.73
C VAL A 701 -18.71 -21.71 -30.95
N THR A 702 -20.04 -21.74 -30.98
CA THR A 702 -20.87 -20.53 -31.01
C THR A 702 -21.27 -20.17 -29.58
N LEU A 703 -20.84 -19.00 -29.15
CA LEU A 703 -21.02 -18.48 -27.80
C LEU A 703 -21.94 -17.26 -27.82
N ARG A 704 -22.75 -17.09 -26.78
CA ARG A 704 -23.63 -15.93 -26.61
C ARG A 704 -23.34 -15.21 -25.30
N ASN A 705 -23.17 -13.90 -25.37
CA ASN A 705 -23.18 -13.03 -24.19
C ASN A 705 -24.61 -12.94 -23.66
N ILE A 706 -24.79 -13.23 -22.38
CA ILE A 706 -26.12 -13.32 -21.76
C ILE A 706 -26.75 -11.94 -21.56
N ALA A 707 -25.94 -10.90 -21.34
CA ALA A 707 -26.42 -9.56 -21.03
C ALA A 707 -26.98 -8.85 -22.27
N ASP A 708 -26.28 -8.91 -23.41
CA ASP A 708 -26.64 -8.17 -24.63
C ASP A 708 -27.07 -9.06 -25.80
N GLY A 709 -26.94 -10.38 -25.66
CA GLY A 709 -27.30 -11.36 -26.69
C GLY A 709 -26.31 -11.45 -27.86
N THR A 710 -25.19 -10.71 -27.84
CA THR A 710 -24.18 -10.76 -28.90
C THR A 710 -23.58 -12.16 -29.01
N VAL A 711 -23.23 -12.55 -30.24
CA VAL A 711 -22.73 -13.88 -30.57
C VAL A 711 -21.28 -13.80 -31.05
N LYS A 712 -20.45 -14.73 -30.56
CA LYS A 712 -19.06 -14.89 -30.97
C LYS A 712 -18.80 -16.33 -31.34
N ILE A 713 -18.08 -16.54 -32.44
CA ILE A 713 -17.64 -17.86 -32.88
C ILE A 713 -16.17 -18.00 -32.57
N VAL A 714 -15.80 -19.12 -31.93
CA VAL A 714 -14.42 -19.49 -31.64
C VAL A 714 -14.15 -20.83 -32.32
N SER A 715 -13.09 -20.90 -33.12
CA SER A 715 -12.66 -22.15 -33.76
C SER A 715 -11.28 -22.56 -33.26
N LYS A 716 -11.09 -23.87 -33.07
CA LYS A 716 -9.82 -24.45 -32.66
C LYS A 716 -9.53 -25.69 -33.51
N SER A 717 -8.39 -25.69 -34.17
CA SER A 717 -7.88 -26.87 -34.87
C SER A 717 -7.02 -27.71 -33.95
N PHE A 718 -7.10 -29.03 -34.10
CA PHE A 718 -6.21 -29.98 -33.43
C PHE A 718 -5.95 -31.18 -34.35
N LYS A 719 -4.94 -31.96 -34.02
CA LYS A 719 -4.58 -33.17 -34.78
C LYS A 719 -4.72 -34.39 -33.87
N GLN A 720 -5.36 -35.44 -34.38
CA GLN A 720 -5.41 -36.75 -33.76
C GLN A 720 -4.36 -37.66 -34.42
N ASP A 721 -3.32 -38.00 -33.66
CA ASP A 721 -2.16 -38.76 -34.14
C ASP A 721 -2.33 -40.29 -33.98
N GLU A 722 -3.10 -40.71 -32.98
CA GLU A 722 -3.39 -42.11 -32.62
C GLU A 722 -4.87 -42.41 -32.65
#